data_AF-A0A926AR77-F1
#
_entry.id   AF-A0A926AR77-F1
#
_cell.length_a   1.000
_cell.length_b   1.000
_cell.length_c   1.000
_cell.angle_alpha   90.00
_cell.angle_beta   90.00
_cell.angle_gamma   90.00
#
_symmetry.space_group_name_H-M   'P 1'
#
loop_
_entity.id
_entity.type
_entity.pdbx_description
1 polymer ?
#
loop_
_entity_poly.entity_id
_entity_poly.type
_entity_poly.pdbx_seq_one_letter_code
_entity_poly.pdbx_strand_id
1 'polypeptide(L)'
;MSKTILRALPWLLWPVCFAALGVSLTMVRAAEPPDDSNGAVLQLTNGDHVTGRLVDSQGSDRLTWQSPTFTSPFDFPLSAVSTVQFPIPAKLTQPEGAYCFELAGGDVLFGSLVALQGNEAVLDVSGVGRLHVERSTLRRMYRWHGGAELVFFGPNGLKGWQMSGTTKGWREEAGHLLSNQNGAIIRRDFGLPPQARFEFELSWKDKPDFEFALGVGDSKTALRAFRFEVWENELIALRETEREADLAKLQAIKPGAGRIHLQAFLDQPKGHLLVFSSGGQQLADLTVTTGKPQALGGLQLTNKSGDIRLERLSIGRWNGEPPRGVEADKSRIHATDGSITYGQLQSYDAEKHEFVIDTNSTEQRITEDRVQDVYFSQENVVSPRSLRAVHLSGQRISGNLVKVEQNKIWLKCPGIREDVASSVEALHALMELDPRDVALAADAPATPTSRPGRLELPGTVLHGSLVETRKSDASCLVWQPTHSKLSSPLKPDASARIVYRDPPPPPKPQPAQMQRQVRVVPQAGLVGGVQGLLGSTNASTSKPRSKQTKPVLHLRSGDTIPCDVTTIDEKGVTFAATVTDATFVRHDQLKALELVSDAAPVQIAKMKKDRLLMLPRMQRDNPPTQLIRSVDGDYLRGRLVSMDEQQLQIEIRLETKTLHRDRVARIIWLHPDEIDGTAK
;
A
#
# COMPACT_ATOMS: atom_id res chain seq x y z
N MET A 1 -55.08 44.44 -4.78
CA MET A 1 -56.12 44.68 -3.73
C MET A 1 -55.44 44.45 -2.38
N SER A 2 -54.98 45.51 -1.70
CA SER A 2 -55.57 46.09 -0.46
C SER A 2 -55.61 45.05 0.68
N LYS A 3 -55.01 45.18 1.88
CA LYS A 3 -54.71 46.31 2.81
C LYS A 3 -53.66 45.81 3.84
N THR A 4 -52.62 46.55 4.23
CA THR A 4 -52.53 47.59 5.29
C THR A 4 -52.41 47.03 6.74
N ILE A 5 -51.20 46.99 7.34
CA ILE A 5 -50.58 47.85 8.42
C ILE A 5 -51.20 47.72 9.84
N LEU A 6 -50.33 47.48 10.86
CA LEU A 6 -50.08 48.21 12.15
C LEU A 6 -49.54 47.23 13.22
N ARG A 7 -48.27 47.28 13.68
CA ARG A 7 -47.60 48.18 14.67
C ARG A 7 -48.33 48.35 16.02
N ALA A 8 -47.74 47.87 17.13
CA ALA A 8 -47.31 48.69 18.29
C ALA A 8 -46.68 47.86 19.47
N LEU A 9 -45.66 48.49 20.07
CA LEU A 9 -44.84 48.29 21.30
C LEU A 9 -45.65 48.32 22.65
N PRO A 10 -45.09 48.45 23.90
CA PRO A 10 -43.81 48.07 24.57
C PRO A 10 -43.94 47.60 26.07
N TRP A 11 -42.81 47.36 26.78
CA TRP A 11 -42.48 47.61 28.23
C TRP A 11 -41.59 46.48 28.83
N LEU A 12 -40.28 46.69 29.09
CA LEU A 12 -39.60 47.19 30.32
C LEU A 12 -39.65 46.23 31.52
N LEU A 13 -38.49 45.65 31.92
CA LEU A 13 -37.87 45.70 33.27
C LEU A 13 -36.68 44.72 33.45
N TRP A 14 -35.62 45.24 34.10
CA TRP A 14 -34.39 44.69 34.70
C TRP A 14 -34.03 43.18 34.66
N PRO A 15 -32.72 42.85 34.58
CA PRO A 15 -32.17 41.66 35.21
C PRO A 15 -31.40 41.99 36.50
N VAL A 16 -31.74 41.21 37.53
CA VAL A 16 -31.06 41.06 38.82
C VAL A 16 -29.76 40.25 38.62
N CYS A 17 -28.67 40.70 39.25
CA CYS A 17 -27.42 39.98 39.36
C CYS A 17 -27.60 38.66 40.12
N PHE A 18 -27.26 37.53 39.49
CA PHE A 18 -26.90 36.31 40.19
C PHE A 18 -25.49 35.89 39.76
N ALA A 19 -24.56 36.00 40.70
CA ALA A 19 -23.24 35.41 40.61
C ALA A 19 -23.36 33.90 40.87
N ALA A 20 -22.91 33.09 39.92
CA ALA A 20 -22.66 31.67 40.11
C ALA A 20 -21.26 31.34 39.61
N LEU A 21 -20.39 30.96 40.55
CA LEU A 21 -19.08 30.34 40.27
C LEU A 21 -19.31 29.04 39.49
N GLY A 22 -19.01 29.06 38.20
CA GLY A 22 -18.89 27.88 37.36
C GLY A 22 -17.42 27.58 37.09
N VAL A 23 -16.87 26.57 37.76
CA VAL A 23 -15.58 25.96 37.40
C VAL A 23 -15.74 25.37 35.99
N SER A 24 -15.24 26.08 34.97
CA SER A 24 -15.17 25.57 33.62
C SER A 24 -14.01 24.58 33.52
N LEU A 25 -14.34 23.30 33.51
CA LEU A 25 -13.46 22.25 33.00
C LEU A 25 -13.32 22.49 31.49
N THR A 26 -12.27 23.19 31.06
CA THR A 26 -11.90 23.27 29.66
C THR A 26 -11.41 21.90 29.21
N MET A 27 -12.31 21.07 28.69
CA MET A 27 -11.90 19.96 27.84
C MET A 27 -11.12 20.56 26.68
N VAL A 28 -9.82 20.26 26.61
CA VAL A 28 -9.00 20.49 25.44
C VAL A 28 -9.59 19.62 24.33
N ARG A 29 -10.54 20.19 23.60
CA ARG A 29 -10.95 19.66 22.31
C ARG A 29 -9.71 19.77 21.44
N ALA A 30 -9.14 18.62 21.06
CA ALA A 30 -8.14 18.58 20.01
C ALA A 30 -8.74 19.35 18.83
N ALA A 31 -8.15 20.50 18.51
CA ALA A 31 -8.56 21.29 17.38
C ALA A 31 -8.48 20.35 16.15
N GLU A 32 -9.61 20.17 15.47
CA GLU A 32 -9.58 19.70 14.10
C GLU A 32 -8.61 20.62 13.35
N PRO A 33 -7.62 20.08 12.62
CA PRO A 33 -6.69 20.92 11.89
C PRO A 33 -7.49 21.82 10.94
N PRO A 34 -7.21 23.13 10.90
CA PRO A 34 -7.88 24.01 9.96
C PRO A 34 -7.64 23.50 8.54
N ASP A 35 -8.76 23.30 7.84
CA ASP A 35 -8.84 23.15 6.39
C ASP A 35 -8.32 24.45 5.74
N ASP A 36 -7.56 24.32 4.64
CA ASP A 36 -6.81 25.36 3.89
C ASP A 36 -5.42 25.81 4.41
N SER A 37 -4.43 24.90 4.36
CA SER A 37 -3.03 25.27 4.14
C SER A 37 -2.73 25.27 2.63
N ASN A 38 -2.91 26.40 1.96
CA ASN A 38 -2.82 26.52 0.49
C ASN A 38 -1.37 26.44 -0.07
N GLY A 39 -0.42 25.84 0.67
CA GLY A 39 0.99 25.75 0.33
C GLY A 39 1.45 24.29 0.15
N ALA A 40 2.55 24.09 -0.56
CA ALA A 40 3.17 22.78 -0.71
C ALA A 40 3.76 22.30 0.63
N VAL A 41 3.93 20.99 0.79
CA VAL A 41 4.49 20.37 2.01
C VAL A 41 5.70 19.54 1.64
N LEU A 42 6.86 19.88 2.21
CA LEU A 42 8.08 19.09 2.16
C LEU A 42 8.08 18.09 3.32
N GLN A 43 8.32 16.82 3.05
CA GLN A 43 8.49 15.75 4.03
C GLN A 43 9.92 15.21 3.98
N LEU A 44 10.56 15.08 5.13
CA LEU A 44 11.93 14.60 5.28
C LEU A 44 11.97 13.13 5.74
N THR A 45 13.08 12.46 5.47
CA THR A 45 13.28 11.02 5.80
C THR A 45 13.26 10.72 7.30
N ASN A 46 13.49 11.73 8.14
CA ASN A 46 13.39 11.64 9.60
C ASN A 46 11.95 11.82 10.15
N GLY A 47 10.96 12.01 9.26
CA GLY A 47 9.55 12.25 9.62
C GLY A 47 9.17 13.71 9.86
N ASP A 48 10.11 14.65 9.70
CA ASP A 48 9.82 16.09 9.71
C ASP A 48 8.98 16.49 8.50
N HIS A 49 8.19 17.55 8.67
CA HIS A 49 7.44 18.15 7.57
C HIS A 49 7.41 19.67 7.68
N VAL A 50 7.46 20.36 6.54
CA VAL A 50 7.50 21.81 6.46
C VAL A 50 6.58 22.30 5.37
N THR A 51 5.53 23.04 5.74
CA THR A 51 4.72 23.77 4.75
C THR A 51 5.53 24.95 4.19
N GLY A 52 5.44 25.17 2.88
CA GLY A 52 6.19 26.22 2.20
C GLY A 52 6.08 26.16 0.69
N ARG A 53 7.11 26.66 0.04
CA ARG A 53 7.28 26.62 -1.42
C ARG A 53 8.70 26.22 -1.77
N LEU A 54 8.83 25.48 -2.86
CA LEU A 54 10.09 25.26 -3.52
C LEU A 54 10.55 26.58 -4.13
N VAL A 55 11.82 26.95 -3.93
CA VAL A 55 12.42 28.16 -4.51
C VAL A 55 13.70 27.80 -5.26
N ASP A 56 14.24 28.78 -5.99
CA ASP A 56 15.43 28.60 -6.81
C ASP A 56 16.58 27.97 -5.99
N SER A 57 17.15 26.90 -6.54
CA SER A 57 18.28 26.19 -5.98
C SER A 57 19.32 25.94 -7.06
N GLN A 58 20.58 26.23 -6.71
CA GLN A 58 21.73 25.96 -7.57
C GLN A 58 22.35 24.62 -7.13
N GLY A 59 22.47 23.67 -8.05
CA GLY A 59 23.07 22.36 -7.80
C GLY A 59 22.11 21.18 -8.01
N SER A 60 22.71 20.01 -8.19
CA SER A 60 22.03 18.77 -8.61
C SER A 60 21.59 17.86 -7.45
N ASP A 61 21.88 18.24 -6.20
CA ASP A 61 21.76 17.38 -5.03
C ASP A 61 21.03 18.03 -3.85
N ARG A 62 20.40 19.21 -4.05
CA ARG A 62 19.76 19.96 -2.97
C ARG A 62 18.46 20.64 -3.39
N LEU A 63 17.52 20.73 -2.45
CA LEU A 63 16.28 21.49 -2.58
C LEU A 63 16.24 22.64 -1.59
N THR A 64 15.98 23.84 -2.12
CA THR A 64 15.84 25.06 -1.33
C THR A 64 14.36 25.32 -1.06
N TRP A 65 14.00 25.49 0.22
CA TRP A 65 12.61 25.51 0.68
C TRP A 65 12.30 26.75 1.51
N GLN A 66 11.34 27.56 1.06
CA GLN A 66 10.88 28.73 1.80
C GLN A 66 9.59 28.43 2.54
N SER A 67 9.65 28.38 3.87
CA SER A 67 8.46 28.34 4.72
C SER A 67 7.92 29.75 4.97
N PRO A 68 6.59 29.97 5.03
CA PRO A 68 6.00 31.29 5.27
C PRO A 68 6.30 31.83 6.67
N THR A 69 6.68 30.99 7.63
CA THR A 69 6.95 31.36 9.03
C THR A 69 8.41 31.78 9.26
N PHE A 70 9.24 31.66 8.24
CA PHE A 70 10.68 31.90 8.29
C PHE A 70 11.07 33.04 7.33
N THR A 71 12.14 33.74 7.64
CA THR A 71 12.59 34.92 6.85
C THR A 71 13.52 34.57 5.70
N SER A 72 14.21 33.45 5.77
CA SER A 72 15.08 32.93 4.72
C SER A 72 14.77 31.46 4.44
N PRO A 73 15.15 30.92 3.27
CA PRO A 73 14.87 29.54 2.94
C PRO A 73 15.83 28.58 3.66
N PHE A 74 15.37 27.36 3.85
CA PHE A 74 16.19 26.21 4.23
C PHE A 74 16.79 25.55 2.99
N ASP A 75 17.87 24.80 3.18
CA ASP A 75 18.57 24.13 2.09
C ASP A 75 18.84 22.68 2.49
N PHE A 76 18.04 21.76 1.97
CA PHE A 76 18.08 20.34 2.32
C PHE A 76 18.79 19.52 1.23
N PRO A 77 19.69 18.59 1.60
CA PRO A 77 20.20 17.62 0.64
C PRO A 77 19.04 16.74 0.15
N LEU A 78 19.08 16.34 -1.12
CA LEU A 78 18.01 15.56 -1.71
C LEU A 78 17.81 14.21 -0.99
N SER A 79 18.89 13.64 -0.45
CA SER A 79 18.87 12.41 0.36
C SER A 79 18.18 12.52 1.72
N ALA A 80 17.86 13.74 2.16
CA ALA A 80 17.04 13.96 3.35
C ALA A 80 15.57 14.20 2.99
N VAL A 81 15.23 14.33 1.71
CA VAL A 81 13.88 14.64 1.24
C VAL A 81 13.17 13.35 0.87
N SER A 82 12.13 13.00 1.62
CA SER A 82 11.28 11.88 1.25
C SER A 82 10.33 12.25 0.11
N THR A 83 9.67 13.41 0.22
CA THR A 83 8.64 13.83 -0.75
C THR A 83 8.35 15.32 -0.65
N VAL A 84 7.98 15.93 -1.77
CA VAL A 84 7.28 17.22 -1.80
C VAL A 84 5.88 16.98 -2.35
N GLN A 85 4.85 17.41 -1.61
CA GLN A 85 3.45 17.40 -2.06
C GLN A 85 3.00 18.81 -2.41
N PHE A 86 2.41 18.97 -3.60
CA PHE A 86 1.89 20.24 -4.09
C PHE A 86 0.36 20.27 -4.00
N PRO A 87 -0.24 21.46 -3.83
CA PRO A 87 -1.69 21.60 -3.73
C PRO A 87 -2.38 21.14 -5.03
N ILE A 88 -3.49 20.42 -4.88
CA ILE A 88 -4.29 19.94 -6.03
C ILE A 88 -5.33 21.00 -6.38
N PRO A 89 -5.28 21.60 -7.59
CA PRO A 89 -6.26 22.59 -8.01
C PRO A 89 -7.68 21.98 -8.12
N ALA A 90 -8.70 22.83 -8.06
CA ALA A 90 -10.10 22.40 -8.14
C ALA A 90 -10.44 21.73 -9.48
N LYS A 91 -9.79 22.14 -10.57
CA LYS A 91 -9.94 21.56 -11.91
C LYS A 91 -8.58 21.05 -12.37
N LEU A 92 -8.53 19.75 -12.70
CA LEU A 92 -7.36 19.14 -13.32
C LEU A 92 -7.40 19.39 -14.83
N THR A 93 -6.26 19.78 -15.41
CA THR A 93 -6.09 19.89 -16.85
C THR A 93 -5.67 18.53 -17.39
N GLN A 94 -6.35 18.06 -18.43
CA GLN A 94 -5.93 16.84 -19.14
C GLN A 94 -4.76 17.17 -20.06
N PRO A 95 -3.77 16.27 -20.20
CA PRO A 95 -2.68 16.50 -21.13
C PRO A 95 -3.17 16.47 -22.58
N GLU A 96 -2.59 17.32 -23.41
CA GLU A 96 -2.85 17.36 -24.86
C GLU A 96 -1.96 16.36 -25.61
N GLY A 97 -2.27 16.12 -26.89
CA GLY A 97 -1.53 15.22 -27.77
C GLY A 97 -2.35 14.03 -28.24
N ALA A 98 -1.81 13.31 -29.23
CA ALA A 98 -2.48 12.16 -29.83
C ALA A 98 -2.10 10.82 -29.18
N TYR A 99 -1.06 10.80 -28.34
CA TYR A 99 -0.46 9.60 -27.79
C TYR A 99 -0.07 9.72 -26.32
N CYS A 100 -0.13 8.58 -25.64
CA CYS A 100 0.57 8.32 -24.39
C CYS A 100 1.76 7.41 -24.67
N PHE A 101 2.92 7.76 -24.13
CA PHE A 101 4.18 7.05 -24.24
C PHE A 101 4.58 6.54 -22.86
N GLU A 102 4.90 5.26 -22.79
CA GLU A 102 5.46 4.62 -21.60
C GLU A 102 6.93 4.31 -21.85
N LEU A 103 7.78 4.73 -20.93
CA LEU A 103 9.22 4.56 -20.98
C LEU A 103 9.69 3.50 -19.98
N ALA A 104 10.87 2.96 -20.22
CA ALA A 104 11.58 2.08 -19.31
C ALA A 104 11.72 2.78 -17.95
N GLY A 105 11.45 2.08 -16.85
CA GLY A 105 11.48 2.67 -15.50
C GLY A 105 10.20 3.38 -15.05
N GLY A 106 9.12 3.31 -15.85
CA GLY A 106 7.77 3.68 -15.43
C GLY A 106 7.38 5.14 -15.70
N ASP A 107 8.22 5.89 -16.41
CA ASP A 107 7.90 7.24 -16.86
C ASP A 107 6.79 7.20 -17.91
N VAL A 108 5.93 8.22 -17.88
CA VAL A 108 4.75 8.34 -18.72
C VAL A 108 4.68 9.75 -19.27
N LEU A 109 4.69 9.87 -20.60
CA LEU A 109 4.61 11.14 -21.31
C LEU A 109 3.34 11.17 -22.17
N PHE A 110 2.70 12.32 -22.28
CA PHE A 110 1.56 12.54 -23.18
C PHE A 110 1.94 13.61 -24.19
N GLY A 111 1.60 13.39 -25.45
CA GLY A 111 2.03 14.26 -26.54
C GLY A 111 1.79 13.67 -27.92
N SER A 112 2.54 14.13 -28.90
CA SER A 112 2.49 13.65 -30.29
C SER A 112 3.84 13.08 -30.72
N LEU A 113 3.80 12.03 -31.55
CA LEU A 113 5.00 11.52 -32.21
C LEU A 113 5.31 12.42 -33.41
N VAL A 114 6.46 13.08 -33.38
CA VAL A 114 6.90 13.98 -34.47
C VAL A 114 7.73 13.20 -35.48
N ALA A 115 8.61 12.33 -35.02
CA ALA A 115 9.43 11.48 -35.88
C ALA A 115 9.88 10.23 -35.12
N LEU A 116 10.15 9.15 -35.86
CA LEU A 116 10.85 7.98 -35.35
C LEU A 116 11.80 7.50 -36.44
N GLN A 117 13.10 7.52 -36.19
CA GLN A 117 14.11 7.04 -37.15
C GLN A 117 15.32 6.46 -36.41
N GLY A 118 15.79 5.30 -36.85
CA GLY A 118 16.93 4.63 -36.23
C GLY A 118 16.70 4.38 -34.74
N ASN A 119 17.62 4.88 -33.90
CA ASN A 119 17.55 4.73 -32.44
C ASN A 119 16.90 5.93 -31.73
N GLU A 120 16.20 6.81 -32.43
CA GLU A 120 15.63 8.02 -31.84
C GLU A 120 14.16 8.24 -32.22
N ALA A 121 13.37 8.64 -31.23
CA ALA A 121 12.03 9.18 -31.38
C ALA A 121 12.03 10.66 -31.00
N VAL A 122 11.39 11.49 -31.81
CA VAL A 122 11.13 12.89 -31.49
C VAL A 122 9.68 13.01 -31.06
N LEU A 123 9.47 13.42 -29.81
CA LEU A 123 8.15 13.58 -29.21
C LEU A 123 7.89 15.06 -28.97
N ASP A 124 6.66 15.53 -29.22
CA ASP A 124 6.20 16.83 -28.74
C ASP A 124 5.31 16.62 -27.51
N VAL A 125 5.87 16.88 -26.32
CA VAL A 125 5.28 16.49 -25.04
C VAL A 125 4.51 17.66 -24.43
N SER A 126 3.24 17.43 -24.12
CA SER A 126 2.35 18.43 -23.53
C SER A 126 2.95 19.02 -22.25
N GLY A 127 3.06 20.35 -22.19
CA GLY A 127 3.59 21.07 -21.02
C GLY A 127 5.11 21.01 -20.82
N VAL A 128 5.83 20.30 -21.69
CA VAL A 128 7.30 20.14 -21.62
C VAL A 128 7.97 20.64 -22.90
N GLY A 129 7.39 20.32 -24.07
CA GLY A 129 7.91 20.66 -25.39
C GLY A 129 8.55 19.46 -26.09
N ARG A 130 9.36 19.76 -27.12
CA ARG A 130 9.98 18.75 -27.98
C ARG A 130 11.14 18.05 -27.27
N LEU A 131 11.11 16.72 -27.26
CA LEU A 131 12.12 15.85 -26.67
C LEU A 131 12.65 14.84 -27.70
N HIS A 132 13.96 14.59 -27.67
CA HIS A 132 14.61 13.49 -28.37
C HIS A 132 14.84 12.34 -27.40
N VAL A 133 14.13 11.25 -27.66
CA VAL A 133 14.05 10.08 -26.79
C VAL A 133 14.72 8.91 -27.47
N GLU A 134 15.64 8.26 -26.77
CA GLU A 134 16.26 7.03 -27.22
C GLU A 134 15.20 5.94 -27.34
N ARG A 135 15.12 5.35 -28.53
CA ARG A 135 14.09 4.40 -28.89
C ARG A 135 14.10 3.15 -28.00
N SER A 136 15.29 2.71 -27.55
CA SER A 136 15.46 1.58 -26.61
C SER A 136 14.72 1.79 -25.28
N THR A 137 14.46 3.05 -24.90
CA THR A 137 13.73 3.37 -23.67
C THR A 137 12.21 3.37 -23.85
N LEU A 138 11.69 3.45 -25.08
CA LEU A 138 10.25 3.35 -25.32
C LEU A 138 9.78 1.92 -25.08
N ARG A 139 8.72 1.75 -24.30
CA ARG A 139 8.09 0.45 -24.03
C ARG A 139 6.79 0.29 -24.80
N ARG A 140 5.96 1.33 -24.73
CA ARG A 140 4.66 1.35 -25.37
C ARG A 140 4.32 2.75 -25.80
N MET A 141 3.64 2.87 -26.92
CA MET A 141 2.93 4.08 -27.33
C MET A 141 1.49 3.67 -27.64
N TYR A 142 0.51 4.43 -27.19
CA TYR A 142 -0.90 4.14 -27.47
C TYR A 142 -1.74 5.39 -27.62
N ARG A 143 -2.82 5.28 -28.39
CA ARG A 143 -3.68 6.42 -28.72
C ARG A 143 -4.26 7.08 -27.47
N TRP A 144 -4.06 8.39 -27.38
CA TRP A 144 -4.59 9.28 -26.36
C TRP A 144 -5.63 10.20 -27.02
N HIS A 145 -6.91 9.82 -26.93
CA HIS A 145 -8.02 10.59 -27.49
C HIS A 145 -8.43 11.74 -26.56
N GLY A 146 -7.47 12.54 -26.08
CA GLY A 146 -7.72 13.59 -25.09
C GLY A 146 -8.41 13.05 -23.82
N GLY A 147 -8.16 11.79 -23.47
CA GLY A 147 -8.81 11.13 -22.34
C GLY A 147 -10.28 10.72 -22.54
N ALA A 148 -10.87 10.80 -23.74
CA ALA A 148 -12.29 10.45 -23.98
C ALA A 148 -12.66 9.01 -23.55
N GLU A 149 -11.74 8.08 -23.75
CA GLU A 149 -11.87 6.68 -23.34
C GLU A 149 -11.31 6.43 -21.92
N LEU A 150 -10.66 7.41 -21.30
CA LEU A 150 -10.07 7.31 -19.97
C LEU A 150 -11.06 7.79 -18.91
N VAL A 151 -11.45 6.90 -18.01
CA VAL A 151 -12.30 7.22 -16.85
C VAL A 151 -11.46 7.79 -15.71
N PHE A 152 -10.26 7.25 -15.49
CA PHE A 152 -9.38 7.68 -14.40
C PHE A 152 -7.92 7.30 -14.67
N PHE A 153 -7.00 8.14 -14.20
CA PHE A 153 -5.57 7.82 -14.12
C PHE A 153 -5.01 8.33 -12.79
N GLY A 154 -4.27 7.50 -12.08
CA GLY A 154 -3.68 7.81 -10.79
C GLY A 154 -2.96 6.60 -10.17
N PRO A 155 -2.92 6.46 -8.84
CA PRO A 155 -3.54 7.34 -7.85
C PRO A 155 -2.89 8.73 -7.79
N ASN A 156 -3.70 9.74 -7.48
CA ASN A 156 -3.28 11.14 -7.31
C ASN A 156 -3.58 11.59 -5.87
N GLY A 157 -3.20 10.73 -4.92
CA GLY A 157 -3.46 10.92 -3.51
C GLY A 157 -4.84 10.45 -3.03
N LEU A 158 -5.08 10.68 -1.74
CA LEU A 158 -6.26 10.16 -1.02
C LEU A 158 -7.55 10.94 -1.30
N LYS A 159 -7.48 12.09 -1.98
CA LYS A 159 -8.66 12.90 -2.32
C LYS A 159 -9.67 12.08 -3.15
N GLY A 160 -10.91 12.03 -2.68
CA GLY A 160 -11.99 11.25 -3.30
C GLY A 160 -12.04 9.78 -2.89
N TRP A 161 -11.08 9.29 -2.09
CA TRP A 161 -11.13 7.96 -1.50
C TRP A 161 -11.84 8.00 -0.15
N GLN A 162 -12.76 7.06 0.05
CA GLN A 162 -13.47 6.84 1.30
C GLN A 162 -12.74 5.76 2.08
N MET A 163 -12.20 6.13 3.25
CA MET A 163 -11.61 5.17 4.17
C MET A 163 -12.70 4.54 5.04
N SER A 164 -12.63 3.22 5.20
CA SER A 164 -13.49 2.45 6.10
C SER A 164 -12.69 1.32 6.77
N GLY A 165 -13.31 0.63 7.72
CA GLY A 165 -12.66 -0.40 8.55
C GLY A 165 -12.42 0.06 9.99
N THR A 166 -11.74 -0.78 10.77
CA THR A 166 -11.47 -0.52 12.20
C THR A 166 -10.46 0.61 12.44
N THR A 167 -9.63 0.91 11.45
CA THR A 167 -8.63 1.99 11.49
C THR A 167 -8.66 2.78 10.17
N LYS A 168 -8.49 4.11 10.23
CA LYS A 168 -8.18 4.93 9.05
C LYS A 168 -6.71 4.71 8.66
N GLY A 169 -6.42 3.52 8.17
CA GLY A 169 -5.05 3.00 8.05
C GLY A 169 -4.36 3.25 6.71
N TRP A 170 -4.98 4.02 5.81
CA TRP A 170 -4.41 4.39 4.53
C TRP A 170 -3.76 5.76 4.62
N ARG A 171 -2.55 5.86 4.07
CA ARG A 171 -1.80 7.10 3.95
C ARG A 171 -1.40 7.32 2.51
N GLU A 172 -1.18 8.58 2.19
CA GLU A 172 -0.60 8.99 0.93
C GLU A 172 0.89 9.19 1.14
N GLU A 173 1.68 8.61 0.25
CA GLU A 173 3.10 8.92 0.13
C GLU A 173 3.33 9.22 -1.33
N ALA A 174 3.42 10.51 -1.62
CA ALA A 174 3.73 11.02 -2.94
C ALA A 174 2.71 10.58 -4.01
N GLY A 175 1.44 10.90 -3.82
CA GLY A 175 0.35 10.50 -4.72
C GLY A 175 0.00 9.01 -4.70
N HIS A 176 0.90 8.12 -4.25
CA HIS A 176 0.63 6.70 -4.07
C HIS A 176 -0.15 6.46 -2.78
N LEU A 177 -1.01 5.45 -2.79
CA LEU A 177 -1.79 5.06 -1.62
C LEU A 177 -1.16 3.85 -0.99
N LEU A 178 -0.90 3.89 0.31
CA LEU A 178 -0.32 2.75 1.00
C LEU A 178 -0.89 2.52 2.38
N SER A 179 -0.83 1.27 2.81
CA SER A 179 -1.24 0.88 4.14
C SER A 179 -0.38 -0.26 4.65
N ASN A 180 -0.04 -0.21 5.93
CA ASN A 180 0.51 -1.31 6.71
C ASN A 180 -0.40 -1.66 7.91
N GLN A 181 -1.67 -1.30 7.82
CA GLN A 181 -2.64 -1.45 8.89
C GLN A 181 -3.61 -2.58 8.56
N ASN A 182 -3.65 -3.58 9.43
CA ASN A 182 -4.51 -4.74 9.25
C ASN A 182 -5.99 -4.33 9.19
N GLY A 183 -6.69 -4.78 8.15
CA GLY A 183 -8.10 -4.52 7.92
C GLY A 183 -8.43 -3.10 7.42
N ALA A 184 -7.44 -2.33 6.97
CA ALA A 184 -7.68 -0.99 6.43
C ALA A 184 -8.31 -1.07 5.03
N ILE A 185 -9.40 -0.34 4.80
CA ILE A 185 -10.15 -0.37 3.54
C ILE A 185 -10.19 1.05 2.95
N ILE A 186 -9.90 1.16 1.65
CA ILE A 186 -10.24 2.33 0.84
C ILE A 186 -11.19 1.93 -0.28
N ARG A 187 -12.12 2.83 -0.58
CA ARG A 187 -13.08 2.67 -1.66
C ARG A 187 -13.28 3.98 -2.39
N ARG A 188 -13.44 3.92 -3.71
CA ARG A 188 -13.80 5.09 -4.51
C ARG A 188 -14.76 4.69 -5.61
N ASP A 189 -15.78 5.51 -5.81
CA ASP A 189 -16.65 5.43 -6.96
C ASP A 189 -16.05 6.26 -8.10
N PHE A 190 -15.85 5.62 -9.25
CA PHE A 190 -15.32 6.23 -10.47
C PHE A 190 -16.41 6.39 -11.54
N GLY A 191 -17.64 5.95 -11.29
CA GLY A 191 -18.67 5.85 -12.32
C GLY A 191 -18.28 4.89 -13.44
N LEU A 192 -17.75 3.71 -13.07
CA LEU A 192 -17.30 2.71 -14.05
C LEU A 192 -18.37 2.42 -15.11
N PRO A 193 -17.98 2.37 -16.40
CA PRO A 193 -18.87 1.89 -17.45
C PRO A 193 -19.22 0.40 -17.25
N PRO A 194 -20.31 -0.09 -17.87
CA PRO A 194 -20.66 -1.51 -17.82
C PRO A 194 -19.55 -2.44 -18.30
N GLN A 195 -18.77 -1.98 -19.28
CA GLN A 195 -17.56 -2.62 -19.79
C GLN A 195 -16.37 -1.70 -19.59
N ALA A 196 -15.40 -2.14 -18.79
CA ALA A 196 -14.27 -1.31 -18.38
C ALA A 196 -12.95 -2.07 -18.49
N ARG A 197 -11.89 -1.38 -18.90
CA ARG A 197 -10.51 -1.85 -18.81
C ARG A 197 -9.81 -1.21 -17.61
N PHE A 198 -8.96 -1.97 -16.97
CA PHE A 198 -8.13 -1.57 -15.85
C PHE A 198 -6.69 -1.90 -16.15
N GLU A 199 -5.78 -1.03 -15.75
CA GLU A 199 -4.37 -1.35 -15.60
C GLU A 199 -3.93 -0.86 -14.23
N PHE A 200 -3.38 -1.74 -13.43
CA PHE A 200 -2.98 -1.39 -12.07
C PHE A 200 -1.68 -2.03 -11.67
N GLU A 201 -0.99 -1.35 -10.76
CA GLU A 201 0.23 -1.82 -10.14
C GLU A 201 0.13 -1.74 -8.63
N LEU A 202 0.36 -2.88 -7.97
CA LEU A 202 0.43 -3.00 -6.51
C LEU A 202 1.83 -3.49 -6.12
N SER A 203 2.41 -2.92 -5.07
CA SER A 203 3.71 -3.33 -4.52
C SER A 203 3.67 -3.48 -3.01
N TRP A 204 4.67 -4.16 -2.46
CA TRP A 204 4.86 -4.40 -1.02
C TRP A 204 6.34 -4.58 -0.70
N LYS A 205 6.71 -4.38 0.57
CA LYS A 205 8.08 -4.49 1.10
C LYS A 205 8.34 -5.83 1.77
N ASP A 206 7.38 -6.37 2.52
CA ASP A 206 7.58 -7.60 3.29
C ASP A 206 6.67 -8.73 2.84
N LYS A 207 5.36 -8.53 2.93
CA LYS A 207 4.36 -9.56 2.58
C LYS A 207 3.03 -8.92 2.21
N PRO A 208 2.46 -9.29 1.05
CA PRO A 208 1.14 -8.85 0.68
C PRO A 208 0.09 -9.80 1.27
N ASP A 209 -0.97 -9.23 1.84
CA ASP A 209 -2.24 -9.94 2.06
C ASP A 209 -3.36 -8.92 1.88
N PHE A 210 -3.94 -8.93 0.68
CA PHE A 210 -4.90 -7.93 0.26
C PHE A 210 -6.10 -8.54 -0.47
N GLU A 211 -7.09 -7.68 -0.70
CA GLU A 211 -8.19 -7.89 -1.62
C GLU A 211 -8.38 -6.63 -2.46
N PHE A 212 -8.37 -6.76 -3.78
CA PHE A 212 -8.68 -5.67 -4.70
C PHE A 212 -9.90 -6.04 -5.55
N ALA A 213 -11.03 -5.38 -5.30
CA ALA A 213 -12.32 -5.71 -5.90
C ALA A 213 -12.76 -4.66 -6.94
N LEU A 214 -13.29 -5.14 -8.07
CA LEU A 214 -13.73 -4.34 -9.21
C LEU A 214 -15.26 -4.35 -9.35
N GLY A 215 -15.87 -3.21 -9.68
CA GLY A 215 -17.33 -3.11 -9.85
C GLY A 215 -18.07 -3.22 -8.51
N VAL A 216 -17.73 -2.33 -7.58
CA VAL A 216 -18.19 -2.35 -6.19
C VAL A 216 -19.08 -1.15 -5.89
N GLY A 217 -20.22 -1.37 -5.24
CA GLY A 217 -21.12 -0.32 -4.77
C GLY A 217 -21.07 -0.07 -3.26
N ASP A 218 -20.60 -1.04 -2.48
CA ASP A 218 -20.45 -1.07 -1.03
C ASP A 218 -19.65 -2.31 -0.58
N SER A 219 -19.41 -2.48 0.72
CA SER A 219 -18.68 -3.65 1.22
C SER A 219 -19.40 -4.98 1.04
N LYS A 220 -20.72 -5.00 0.84
CA LYS A 220 -21.48 -6.25 0.59
C LYS A 220 -21.29 -6.72 -0.85
N THR A 221 -21.36 -5.79 -1.79
CA THR A 221 -21.12 -6.04 -3.21
C THR A 221 -19.66 -6.37 -3.49
N ALA A 222 -18.71 -5.85 -2.70
CA ALA A 222 -17.30 -6.22 -2.78
C ALA A 222 -17.07 -7.75 -2.62
N LEU A 223 -17.82 -8.41 -1.73
CA LEU A 223 -17.72 -9.85 -1.53
C LEU A 223 -18.19 -10.68 -2.73
N ARG A 224 -19.07 -10.10 -3.58
CA ARG A 224 -19.62 -10.73 -4.78
C ARG A 224 -18.97 -10.24 -6.08
N ALA A 225 -18.06 -9.28 -5.97
CA ALA A 225 -17.34 -8.70 -7.09
C ALA A 225 -16.27 -9.65 -7.61
N PHE A 226 -15.82 -9.38 -8.84
CA PHE A 226 -14.53 -9.86 -9.29
C PHE A 226 -13.44 -9.23 -8.44
N ARG A 227 -12.52 -10.04 -7.92
CA ARG A 227 -11.49 -9.59 -7.00
C ARG A 227 -10.18 -10.33 -7.19
N PHE A 228 -9.11 -9.65 -6.81
CA PHE A 228 -7.76 -10.19 -6.73
C PHE A 228 -7.39 -10.38 -5.27
N GLU A 229 -6.92 -11.57 -4.91
CA GLU A 229 -6.55 -11.93 -3.53
C GLU A 229 -5.21 -12.67 -3.48
N VAL A 230 -4.51 -12.53 -2.37
CA VAL A 230 -3.32 -13.37 -2.07
C VAL A 230 -3.74 -14.54 -1.19
N TRP A 231 -3.59 -15.76 -1.70
CA TRP A 231 -3.87 -17.00 -0.97
C TRP A 231 -2.57 -17.76 -0.78
N GLU A 232 -2.16 -17.91 0.48
CA GLU A 232 -0.83 -18.43 0.85
C GLU A 232 0.28 -17.63 0.15
N ASN A 233 0.81 -18.12 -0.97
CA ASN A 233 1.83 -17.47 -1.79
C ASN A 233 1.40 -17.36 -3.27
N GLU A 234 0.11 -17.33 -3.56
CA GLU A 234 -0.42 -17.24 -4.93
C GLU A 234 -1.34 -16.04 -5.06
N LEU A 235 -1.21 -15.30 -6.16
CA LEU A 235 -2.18 -14.30 -6.56
C LEU A 235 -3.32 -14.97 -7.32
N ILE A 236 -4.54 -14.80 -6.84
CA ILE A 236 -5.76 -15.39 -7.39
C ILE A 236 -6.68 -14.28 -7.90
N ALA A 237 -7.22 -14.44 -9.11
CA ALA A 237 -8.44 -13.74 -9.51
C ALA A 237 -9.64 -14.65 -9.26
N LEU A 238 -10.71 -14.11 -8.69
CA LEU A 238 -11.92 -14.89 -8.46
C LEU A 238 -13.18 -14.03 -8.48
N ARG A 239 -14.32 -14.71 -8.62
CA ARG A 239 -15.64 -14.20 -8.25
C ARG A 239 -16.45 -15.33 -7.64
N GLU A 240 -17.21 -14.99 -6.62
CA GLU A 240 -18.07 -15.93 -5.91
C GLU A 240 -19.44 -15.28 -5.65
N THR A 241 -20.49 -16.03 -5.89
CA THR A 241 -21.88 -15.68 -5.60
C THR A 241 -22.51 -16.77 -4.73
N GLU A 242 -23.78 -16.61 -4.38
CA GLU A 242 -24.53 -17.63 -3.63
C GLU A 242 -24.66 -18.98 -4.32
N ARG A 243 -24.45 -19.04 -5.65
CA ARG A 243 -24.73 -20.21 -6.52
C ARG A 243 -23.51 -20.69 -7.29
N GLU A 244 -22.66 -19.77 -7.73
CA GLU A 244 -21.56 -20.02 -8.64
C GLU A 244 -20.28 -19.33 -8.15
N ALA A 245 -19.13 -19.96 -8.42
CA ALA A 245 -17.83 -19.38 -8.20
C ALA A 245 -16.89 -19.80 -9.33
N ASP A 246 -16.00 -18.90 -9.70
CA ASP A 246 -14.94 -19.15 -10.68
C ASP A 246 -13.66 -18.45 -10.21
N LEU A 247 -12.51 -19.11 -10.43
CA LEU A 247 -11.21 -18.62 -9.97
C LEU A 247 -10.09 -19.08 -10.89
N ALA A 248 -9.02 -18.27 -10.96
CA ALA A 248 -7.80 -18.59 -11.66
C ALA A 248 -6.57 -18.13 -10.86
N LYS A 249 -5.52 -18.96 -10.89
CA LYS A 249 -4.19 -18.58 -10.40
C LYS A 249 -3.52 -17.70 -11.44
N LEU A 250 -3.02 -16.54 -11.02
CA LEU A 250 -2.37 -15.57 -11.91
C LEU A 250 -0.85 -15.69 -11.87
N GLN A 251 -0.27 -15.74 -10.68
CA GLN A 251 1.17 -15.88 -10.47
C GLN A 251 1.52 -16.21 -9.01
N ALA A 252 2.65 -16.87 -8.82
CA ALA A 252 3.24 -17.07 -7.51
C ALA A 252 3.84 -15.76 -6.95
N ILE A 253 3.70 -15.58 -5.64
CA ILE A 253 4.25 -14.48 -4.84
C ILE A 253 5.44 -15.03 -4.05
N LYS A 254 6.62 -14.47 -4.33
CA LYS A 254 7.85 -14.80 -3.60
C LYS A 254 7.86 -14.10 -2.22
N PRO A 255 8.52 -14.68 -1.21
CA PRO A 255 8.74 -14.00 0.07
C PRO A 255 9.51 -12.68 -0.09
N GLY A 256 9.16 -11.67 0.72
CA GLY A 256 9.82 -10.35 0.72
C GLY A 256 9.17 -9.37 -0.26
N ALA A 257 9.93 -8.33 -0.61
CA ALA A 257 9.47 -7.24 -1.47
C ALA A 257 9.05 -7.75 -2.86
N GLY A 258 7.96 -7.21 -3.37
CA GLY A 258 7.41 -7.64 -4.65
C GLY A 258 6.42 -6.64 -5.23
N ARG A 259 6.01 -6.92 -6.47
CA ARG A 259 5.05 -6.12 -7.21
C ARG A 259 4.26 -6.97 -8.18
N ILE A 260 3.07 -6.49 -8.52
CA ILE A 260 2.25 -7.03 -9.61
C ILE A 260 1.87 -5.89 -10.54
N HIS A 261 1.81 -6.16 -11.84
CA HIS A 261 1.35 -5.22 -12.85
C HIS A 261 0.45 -5.96 -13.84
N LEU A 262 -0.85 -5.67 -13.76
CA LEU A 262 -1.89 -6.42 -14.48
C LEU A 262 -2.78 -5.50 -15.30
N GLN A 263 -3.34 -6.08 -16.35
CA GLN A 263 -4.46 -5.51 -17.11
C GLN A 263 -5.68 -6.39 -16.89
N ALA A 264 -6.84 -5.79 -16.64
CA ALA A 264 -8.10 -6.51 -16.44
C ALA A 264 -9.22 -5.90 -17.28
N PHE A 265 -10.05 -6.73 -17.88
CA PHE A 265 -11.17 -6.32 -18.71
C PHE A 265 -12.45 -6.89 -18.10
N LEU A 266 -13.30 -6.01 -17.59
CA LEU A 266 -14.51 -6.34 -16.85
C LEU A 266 -15.73 -6.08 -17.73
N ASP A 267 -16.54 -7.12 -17.95
CA ASP A 267 -17.88 -7.02 -18.53
C ASP A 267 -18.90 -7.34 -17.42
N GLN A 268 -19.43 -6.30 -16.78
CA GLN A 268 -20.37 -6.45 -15.67
C GLN A 268 -21.72 -7.06 -16.11
N PRO A 269 -22.31 -6.67 -17.27
CA PRO A 269 -23.51 -7.31 -17.80
C PRO A 269 -23.39 -8.82 -18.02
N LYS A 270 -22.27 -9.29 -18.61
CA LYS A 270 -22.03 -10.72 -18.85
C LYS A 270 -21.48 -11.45 -17.63
N GLY A 271 -21.04 -10.71 -16.61
CA GLY A 271 -20.38 -11.28 -15.44
C GLY A 271 -19.08 -11.97 -15.81
N HIS A 272 -18.27 -11.30 -16.63
CA HIS A 272 -17.07 -11.84 -17.26
C HIS A 272 -15.85 -10.98 -16.94
N LEU A 273 -14.70 -11.61 -16.68
CA LEU A 273 -13.43 -10.95 -16.41
C LEU A 273 -12.30 -11.64 -17.17
N LEU A 274 -11.56 -10.87 -17.96
CA LEU A 274 -10.29 -11.30 -18.53
C LEU A 274 -9.15 -10.61 -17.79
N VAL A 275 -8.06 -11.35 -17.53
CA VAL A 275 -6.86 -10.81 -16.88
C VAL A 275 -5.65 -11.12 -17.74
N PHE A 276 -4.80 -10.11 -17.93
CA PHE A 276 -3.56 -10.20 -18.68
C PHE A 276 -2.38 -9.67 -17.86
N SER A 277 -1.18 -10.18 -18.13
CA SER A 277 0.06 -9.55 -17.69
C SER A 277 0.22 -8.18 -18.37
N SER A 278 1.09 -7.32 -17.84
CA SER A 278 1.44 -6.06 -18.50
C SER A 278 2.03 -6.24 -19.91
N GLY A 279 2.64 -7.40 -20.19
CA GLY A 279 3.14 -7.79 -21.51
C GLY A 279 2.05 -8.25 -22.49
N GLY A 280 0.82 -8.51 -22.01
CA GLY A 280 -0.32 -8.95 -22.81
C GLY A 280 -0.56 -10.46 -22.85
N GLN A 281 0.15 -11.24 -22.02
CA GLN A 281 -0.17 -12.67 -21.88
C GLN A 281 -1.48 -12.84 -21.10
N GLN A 282 -2.43 -13.61 -21.61
CA GLN A 282 -3.66 -13.93 -20.88
C GLN A 282 -3.34 -14.83 -19.69
N LEU A 283 -3.78 -14.43 -18.50
CA LEU A 283 -3.60 -15.13 -17.23
C LEU A 283 -4.90 -15.73 -16.69
N ALA A 284 -6.05 -15.12 -17.00
CA ALA A 284 -7.35 -15.64 -16.60
C ALA A 284 -8.48 -15.24 -17.55
N ASP A 285 -9.51 -16.06 -17.56
CA ASP A 285 -10.80 -15.87 -18.22
C ASP A 285 -11.87 -16.46 -17.29
N LEU A 286 -12.60 -15.59 -16.59
CA LEU A 286 -13.52 -15.97 -15.53
C LEU A 286 -14.94 -15.57 -15.88
N THR A 287 -15.90 -16.48 -15.71
CA THR A 287 -17.32 -16.20 -15.94
C THR A 287 -18.17 -16.63 -14.75
N VAL A 288 -18.82 -15.67 -14.11
CA VAL A 288 -19.81 -15.92 -13.04
C VAL A 288 -20.98 -14.98 -13.25
N THR A 289 -22.13 -15.53 -13.60
CA THR A 289 -23.30 -14.72 -13.95
C THR A 289 -24.16 -14.45 -12.72
N THR A 290 -24.98 -13.40 -12.77
CA THR A 290 -26.02 -13.16 -11.78
C THR A 290 -27.36 -13.03 -12.48
N GLY A 291 -28.44 -13.50 -11.85
CA GLY A 291 -29.78 -13.42 -12.44
C GLY A 291 -30.28 -11.99 -12.69
N LYS A 292 -29.63 -10.98 -12.08
CA LYS A 292 -29.85 -9.55 -12.33
C LYS A 292 -28.49 -8.84 -12.34
N PRO A 293 -27.83 -8.74 -13.51
CA PRO A 293 -26.58 -8.01 -13.64
C PRO A 293 -26.80 -6.53 -13.32
N GLN A 294 -25.91 -5.96 -12.52
CA GLN A 294 -25.89 -4.53 -12.20
C GLN A 294 -24.47 -4.03 -12.42
N ALA A 295 -24.31 -3.01 -13.26
CA ALA A 295 -23.05 -2.29 -13.37
C ALA A 295 -22.88 -1.39 -12.15
N LEU A 296 -21.77 -1.56 -11.44
CA LEU A 296 -21.40 -0.81 -10.25
C LEU A 296 -20.13 0.02 -10.54
N GLY A 297 -20.09 1.21 -9.95
CA GLY A 297 -19.15 2.26 -10.33
C GLY A 297 -17.82 2.29 -9.57
N GLY A 298 -17.65 1.48 -8.53
CA GLY A 298 -16.52 1.64 -7.60
C GLY A 298 -15.47 0.54 -7.64
N LEU A 299 -14.36 0.84 -6.98
CA LEU A 299 -13.28 -0.09 -6.65
C LEU A 299 -13.06 -0.09 -5.13
N GLN A 300 -12.66 -1.23 -4.58
CA GLN A 300 -12.29 -1.36 -3.17
C GLN A 300 -10.94 -2.05 -3.04
N LEU A 301 -10.04 -1.48 -2.25
CA LEU A 301 -8.77 -2.09 -1.87
C LEU A 301 -8.72 -2.26 -0.35
N THR A 302 -8.50 -3.49 0.08
CA THR A 302 -8.42 -3.90 1.48
C THR A 302 -7.02 -4.42 1.75
N ASN A 303 -6.31 -3.81 2.71
CA ASN A 303 -5.15 -4.45 3.33
C ASN A 303 -5.68 -5.40 4.41
N LYS A 304 -5.62 -6.72 4.19
CA LYS A 304 -6.03 -7.72 5.19
C LYS A 304 -4.95 -7.83 6.27
N SER A 305 -3.70 -7.99 5.85
CA SER A 305 -2.51 -7.93 6.71
C SER A 305 -1.24 -7.59 5.92
N GLY A 306 -0.16 -7.28 6.62
CA GLY A 306 1.11 -6.91 5.99
C GLY A 306 1.07 -5.51 5.40
N ASP A 307 1.74 -5.31 4.27
CA ASP A 307 1.88 -4.00 3.65
C ASP A 307 1.53 -4.02 2.16
N ILE A 308 0.96 -2.91 1.69
CA ILE A 308 0.57 -2.74 0.29
C ILE A 308 0.63 -1.27 -0.12
N ARG A 309 1.04 -1.03 -1.36
CA ARG A 309 1.03 0.25 -2.04
C ARG A 309 0.34 0.11 -3.40
N LEU A 310 -0.61 1.00 -3.69
CA LEU A 310 -1.15 1.23 -5.03
C LEU A 310 -0.30 2.28 -5.71
N GLU A 311 0.44 1.87 -6.74
CA GLU A 311 1.37 2.72 -7.49
C GLU A 311 0.79 3.21 -8.81
N ARG A 312 -0.10 2.42 -9.42
CA ARG A 312 -0.75 2.76 -10.68
C ARG A 312 -2.19 2.26 -10.69
N LEU A 313 -3.07 3.09 -11.22
CA LEU A 313 -4.46 2.76 -11.55
C LEU A 313 -4.88 3.60 -12.75
N SER A 314 -5.00 2.95 -13.90
CA SER A 314 -5.64 3.50 -15.10
C SER A 314 -6.95 2.76 -15.33
N ILE A 315 -8.02 3.49 -15.60
CA ILE A 315 -9.35 2.98 -15.87
C ILE A 315 -9.80 3.58 -17.20
N GLY A 316 -10.25 2.73 -18.12
CA GLY A 316 -10.82 3.17 -19.38
C GLY A 316 -12.11 2.44 -19.72
N ARG A 317 -12.83 2.98 -20.70
CA ARG A 317 -13.89 2.28 -21.40
C ARG A 317 -13.32 1.12 -22.21
N TRP A 318 -14.11 0.08 -22.37
CA TRP A 318 -13.80 -1.08 -23.19
C TRP A 318 -15.03 -1.44 -24.01
N ASN A 319 -14.80 -1.86 -25.26
CA ASN A 319 -15.85 -2.21 -26.22
C ASN A 319 -16.38 -3.65 -26.06
N GLY A 320 -15.83 -4.43 -25.14
CA GLY A 320 -16.23 -5.82 -24.90
C GLY A 320 -15.53 -6.87 -25.76
N GLU A 321 -14.68 -6.47 -26.69
CA GLU A 321 -13.90 -7.41 -27.52
C GLU A 321 -12.64 -7.86 -26.76
N PRO A 322 -12.45 -9.17 -26.52
CA PRO A 322 -11.31 -9.68 -25.78
C PRO A 322 -9.99 -9.28 -26.48
N PRO A 323 -8.97 -8.81 -25.74
CA PRO A 323 -7.64 -8.66 -26.30
C PRO A 323 -7.17 -10.00 -26.87
N ARG A 324 -6.64 -9.99 -28.09
CA ARG A 324 -6.08 -11.21 -28.68
C ARG A 324 -4.82 -11.60 -27.91
N GLY A 325 -4.63 -12.90 -27.70
CA GLY A 325 -3.40 -13.41 -27.08
C GLY A 325 -2.16 -12.98 -27.86
N VAL A 326 -1.12 -12.53 -27.15
CA VAL A 326 0.10 -12.01 -27.78
C VAL A 326 1.38 -12.69 -27.32
N GLU A 327 2.35 -12.75 -28.22
CA GLU A 327 3.76 -12.93 -27.86
C GLU A 327 4.32 -11.65 -27.23
N ALA A 328 4.31 -11.60 -25.89
CA ALA A 328 4.59 -10.40 -25.10
C ALA A 328 5.97 -9.76 -25.37
N ASP A 329 6.97 -10.58 -25.69
CA ASP A 329 8.36 -10.14 -25.84
C ASP A 329 8.69 -9.61 -27.25
N LYS A 330 7.77 -9.77 -28.21
CA LYS A 330 7.95 -9.29 -29.58
C LYS A 330 7.41 -7.87 -29.75
N SER A 331 8.17 -7.06 -30.49
CA SER A 331 7.67 -5.78 -31.01
C SER A 331 6.49 -6.01 -31.95
N ARG A 332 5.47 -5.17 -31.83
CA ARG A 332 4.19 -5.35 -32.52
C ARG A 332 3.38 -4.05 -32.54
N ILE A 333 2.49 -3.95 -33.52
CA ILE A 333 1.48 -2.91 -33.64
C ILE A 333 0.10 -3.55 -33.49
N HIS A 334 -0.72 -3.01 -32.61
CA HIS A 334 -2.14 -3.33 -32.50
C HIS A 334 -2.92 -2.28 -33.28
N ALA A 335 -3.76 -2.75 -34.19
CA ALA A 335 -4.59 -1.87 -35.01
C ALA A 335 -5.94 -1.59 -34.33
N THR A 336 -6.61 -0.51 -34.77
CA THR A 336 -7.94 -0.11 -34.30
C THR A 336 -9.03 -1.14 -34.64
N ASP A 337 -8.82 -1.95 -35.68
CA ASP A 337 -9.67 -3.09 -36.07
C ASP A 337 -9.39 -4.38 -35.25
N GLY A 338 -8.47 -4.31 -34.28
CA GLY A 338 -8.06 -5.43 -33.43
C GLY A 338 -7.06 -6.39 -34.07
N SER A 339 -6.63 -6.17 -35.32
CA SER A 339 -5.52 -6.93 -35.91
C SER A 339 -4.18 -6.61 -35.25
N ILE A 340 -3.27 -7.58 -35.28
CA ILE A 340 -1.93 -7.47 -34.68
C ILE A 340 -0.89 -7.74 -35.76
N THR A 341 0.01 -6.79 -35.96
CA THR A 341 1.16 -6.94 -36.85
C THR A 341 2.43 -7.10 -36.01
N TYR A 342 3.07 -8.25 -36.10
CA TYR A 342 4.35 -8.53 -35.44
C TYR A 342 5.52 -8.13 -36.33
N GLY A 343 6.51 -7.46 -35.77
CA GLY A 343 7.68 -7.01 -36.51
C GLY A 343 8.46 -5.95 -35.75
N GLN A 344 9.68 -5.68 -36.19
CA GLN A 344 10.44 -4.55 -35.64
C GLN A 344 9.97 -3.27 -36.30
N LEU A 345 9.44 -2.33 -35.52
CA LEU A 345 9.19 -0.99 -36.02
C LEU A 345 10.52 -0.42 -36.58
N GLN A 346 10.53 0.32 -37.67
CA GLN A 346 11.75 0.88 -38.27
C GLN A 346 11.73 2.39 -38.20
N SER A 347 10.62 2.98 -38.62
CA SER A 347 10.46 4.43 -38.62
C SER A 347 8.99 4.85 -38.61
N TYR A 348 8.78 6.16 -38.45
CA TYR A 348 7.52 6.85 -38.67
C TYR A 348 7.75 7.97 -39.68
N ASP A 349 6.99 7.93 -40.78
CA ASP A 349 6.94 8.93 -41.84
C ASP A 349 5.87 9.96 -41.47
N ALA A 350 6.30 11.12 -40.97
CA ALA A 350 5.42 12.17 -40.50
C ALA A 350 4.69 12.91 -41.63
N GLU A 351 5.23 12.91 -42.86
CA GLU A 351 4.55 13.54 -44.01
C GLU A 351 3.39 12.68 -44.49
N LYS A 352 3.56 11.35 -44.46
CA LYS A 352 2.54 10.39 -44.89
C LYS A 352 1.64 9.89 -43.77
N HIS A 353 1.99 10.19 -42.52
CA HIS A 353 1.36 9.60 -41.34
C HIS A 353 1.37 8.06 -41.41
N GLU A 354 2.56 7.47 -41.63
CA GLU A 354 2.73 6.01 -41.77
C GLU A 354 3.81 5.47 -40.84
N PHE A 355 3.52 4.37 -40.16
CA PHE A 355 4.52 3.55 -39.48
C PHE A 355 5.09 2.53 -40.47
N VAL A 356 6.41 2.40 -40.45
CA VAL A 356 7.16 1.42 -41.23
C VAL A 356 7.60 0.30 -40.30
N ILE A 357 7.13 -0.92 -40.51
CA ILE A 357 7.44 -2.09 -39.70
C ILE A 357 8.07 -3.17 -40.56
N ASP A 358 9.17 -3.76 -40.09
CA ASP A 358 9.79 -4.92 -40.71
C ASP A 358 9.17 -6.20 -40.15
N THR A 359 8.42 -6.90 -40.99
CA THR A 359 7.77 -8.18 -40.70
C THR A 359 8.53 -9.29 -41.43
N ASN A 360 9.37 -10.05 -40.72
CA ASN A 360 10.16 -11.15 -41.30
C ASN A 360 10.95 -10.75 -42.56
N SER A 361 11.69 -9.64 -42.51
CA SER A 361 12.49 -9.10 -43.62
C SER A 361 11.66 -8.55 -44.79
N THR A 362 10.40 -8.19 -44.53
CA THR A 362 9.53 -7.48 -45.48
C THR A 362 9.04 -6.19 -44.84
N GLU A 363 9.25 -5.05 -45.51
CA GLU A 363 8.73 -3.77 -45.07
C GLU A 363 7.21 -3.70 -45.30
N GLN A 364 6.47 -3.47 -44.23
CA GLN A 364 5.04 -3.17 -44.26
C GLN A 364 4.80 -1.75 -43.75
N ARG A 365 3.85 -1.06 -44.39
CA ARG A 365 3.41 0.29 -44.00
C ARG A 365 2.02 0.23 -43.39
N ILE A 366 1.83 0.93 -42.28
CA ILE A 366 0.56 1.02 -41.56
C ILE A 366 0.24 2.49 -41.33
N THR A 367 -0.90 2.96 -41.82
CA THR A 367 -1.35 4.33 -41.63
C THR A 367 -1.63 4.60 -40.15
N GLU A 368 -1.31 5.82 -39.70
CA GLU A 368 -1.34 6.21 -38.29
C GLU A 368 -2.74 6.05 -37.67
N ASP A 369 -3.79 6.38 -38.42
CA ASP A 369 -5.21 6.27 -38.03
C ASP A 369 -5.65 4.83 -37.71
N ARG A 370 -4.95 3.84 -38.29
CA ARG A 370 -5.18 2.42 -37.99
C ARG A 370 -4.42 1.93 -36.78
N VAL A 371 -3.51 2.72 -36.19
CA VAL A 371 -2.69 2.31 -35.04
C VAL A 371 -3.37 2.68 -33.73
N GLN A 372 -3.59 1.66 -32.90
CA GLN A 372 -4.12 1.80 -31.54
C GLN A 372 -2.99 1.73 -30.49
N ASP A 373 -2.13 0.72 -30.60
CA ASP A 373 -0.96 0.53 -29.73
C ASP A 373 0.27 0.13 -30.53
N VAL A 374 1.43 0.54 -30.06
CA VAL A 374 2.75 0.12 -30.52
C VAL A 374 3.52 -0.37 -29.31
N TYR A 375 3.96 -1.63 -29.36
CA TYR A 375 4.83 -2.24 -28.36
C TYR A 375 6.22 -2.36 -28.94
N PHE A 376 7.19 -1.79 -28.24
CA PHE A 376 8.60 -1.85 -28.59
C PHE A 376 9.21 -3.11 -27.97
N SER A 377 10.26 -3.66 -28.60
CA SER A 377 10.97 -4.82 -28.06
C SER A 377 11.56 -4.50 -26.68
N GLN A 378 11.46 -5.45 -25.75
CA GLN A 378 11.92 -5.24 -24.37
C GLN A 378 13.45 -5.28 -24.27
N GLU A 379 14.10 -4.14 -24.08
CA GLU A 379 15.42 -4.09 -23.44
C GLU A 379 15.28 -3.54 -22.01
N ASN A 380 15.68 -4.36 -21.04
CA ASN A 380 15.39 -4.18 -19.60
C ASN A 380 16.43 -3.35 -18.84
N VAL A 381 17.12 -2.43 -19.52
CA VAL A 381 18.07 -1.55 -18.83
C VAL A 381 17.30 -0.35 -18.26
N VAL A 382 16.91 -0.46 -16.99
CA VAL A 382 16.40 0.68 -16.23
C VAL A 382 17.60 1.38 -15.59
N SER A 383 18.00 2.54 -16.12
CA SER A 383 19.06 3.34 -15.52
C SER A 383 18.62 3.90 -14.15
N PRO A 384 19.53 4.03 -13.17
CA PRO A 384 19.25 4.66 -11.89
C PRO A 384 18.74 6.10 -12.04
N ARG A 385 17.89 6.53 -11.11
CA ARG A 385 17.28 7.86 -11.07
C ARG A 385 17.16 8.33 -9.64
N SER A 386 17.45 9.60 -9.36
CA SER A 386 17.34 10.12 -8.00
C SER A 386 15.97 10.70 -7.68
N LEU A 387 15.25 11.24 -8.68
CA LEU A 387 14.00 11.96 -8.48
C LEU A 387 12.91 11.53 -9.47
N ARG A 388 11.66 11.58 -9.04
CA ARG A 388 10.46 11.49 -9.87
C ARG A 388 9.56 12.69 -9.66
N ALA A 389 9.26 13.38 -10.75
CA ALA A 389 8.21 14.38 -10.85
C ALA A 389 6.91 13.73 -11.32
N VAL A 390 5.86 13.84 -10.51
CA VAL A 390 4.51 13.42 -10.86
C VAL A 390 3.67 14.66 -11.10
N HIS A 391 3.12 14.76 -12.30
CA HIS A 391 2.28 15.89 -12.70
C HIS A 391 0.81 15.63 -12.37
N LEU A 392 0.07 16.71 -12.19
CA LEU A 392 -1.39 16.71 -12.05
C LEU A 392 -2.12 16.12 -13.29
N SER A 393 -1.46 16.15 -14.45
CA SER A 393 -1.93 15.54 -15.70
C SER A 393 -1.80 14.01 -15.73
N GLY A 394 -1.08 13.42 -14.78
CA GLY A 394 -0.69 12.01 -14.80
C GLY A 394 0.67 11.73 -15.47
N GLN A 395 1.34 12.75 -16.05
CA GLN A 395 2.72 12.57 -16.54
C GLN A 395 3.65 12.19 -15.38
N ARG A 396 4.58 11.27 -15.65
CA ARG A 396 5.66 10.90 -14.72
C ARG A 396 6.98 11.03 -15.42
N ILE A 397 7.86 11.84 -14.85
CA ILE A 397 9.17 12.15 -15.41
C ILE A 397 10.19 11.89 -14.31
N SER A 398 11.12 10.98 -14.55
CA SER A 398 12.12 10.60 -13.55
C SER A 398 13.53 10.81 -14.10
N GLY A 399 14.43 11.31 -13.25
CA GLY A 399 15.79 11.65 -13.63
C GLY A 399 16.60 12.18 -12.45
N ASN A 400 17.76 12.75 -12.75
CA ASN A 400 18.59 13.42 -11.75
C ASN A 400 18.28 14.92 -11.75
N LEU A 401 18.18 15.53 -10.58
CA LEU A 401 17.99 16.98 -10.46
C LEU A 401 19.16 17.71 -11.10
N VAL A 402 18.88 18.73 -11.92
CA VAL A 402 19.89 19.63 -12.49
C VAL A 402 19.88 20.95 -11.74
N LYS A 403 18.70 21.56 -11.63
CA LYS A 403 18.47 22.84 -10.94
C LYS A 403 16.98 23.08 -10.70
N VAL A 404 16.68 24.06 -9.85
CA VAL A 404 15.37 24.70 -9.71
C VAL A 404 15.55 26.20 -9.95
N GLU A 405 14.77 26.78 -10.85
CA GLU A 405 14.90 28.17 -11.28
C GLU A 405 13.59 28.64 -11.92
N GLN A 406 13.18 29.89 -11.70
CA GLN A 406 12.02 30.49 -12.39
C GLN A 406 10.75 29.60 -12.35
N ASN A 407 10.45 29.02 -11.18
CA ASN A 407 9.30 28.15 -10.95
C ASN A 407 9.27 26.86 -11.80
N LYS A 408 10.44 26.39 -12.24
CA LYS A 408 10.61 25.12 -12.94
C LYS A 408 11.67 24.26 -12.26
N ILE A 409 11.52 22.95 -12.42
CA ILE A 409 12.52 21.95 -12.05
C ILE A 409 13.08 21.33 -13.34
N TRP A 410 14.40 21.19 -13.42
CA TRP A 410 15.07 20.54 -14.55
C TRP A 410 15.61 19.19 -14.14
N LEU A 411 15.29 18.17 -14.93
CA LEU A 411 15.72 16.80 -14.69
C LEU A 411 16.55 16.29 -15.87
N LYS A 412 17.69 15.68 -15.57
CA LYS A 412 18.42 14.87 -16.54
C LYS A 412 17.83 13.47 -16.56
N CYS A 413 17.01 13.19 -17.56
CA CYS A 413 16.31 11.91 -17.70
C CYS A 413 17.14 10.93 -18.53
N PRO A 414 17.38 9.70 -18.05
CA PRO A 414 18.02 8.66 -18.85
C PRO A 414 17.27 8.40 -20.17
N GLY A 415 18.01 8.35 -21.28
CA GLY A 415 17.43 8.16 -22.61
C GLY A 415 16.73 9.39 -23.19
N ILE A 416 16.77 10.55 -22.54
CA ILE A 416 16.29 11.82 -23.09
C ILE A 416 17.46 12.75 -23.26
N ARG A 417 17.62 13.32 -24.46
CA ARG A 417 18.75 14.18 -24.80
C ARG A 417 18.71 15.49 -24.01
N GLU A 418 17.55 16.14 -24.00
CA GLU A 418 17.31 17.41 -23.32
C GLU A 418 17.29 17.26 -21.80
N ASP A 419 17.58 18.36 -21.11
CA ASP A 419 17.25 18.49 -19.70
C ASP A 419 15.77 18.87 -19.61
N VAL A 420 14.98 17.97 -19.04
CA VAL A 420 13.52 18.06 -19.05
C VAL A 420 13.07 19.09 -18.03
N ALA A 421 12.50 20.19 -18.51
CA ALA A 421 11.95 21.25 -17.68
C ALA A 421 10.48 20.95 -17.35
N SER A 422 10.14 20.94 -16.06
CA SER A 422 8.77 20.81 -15.58
C SER A 422 8.37 22.03 -14.74
N SER A 423 7.19 22.59 -14.99
CA SER A 423 6.64 23.67 -14.18
C SER A 423 6.25 23.14 -12.80
N VAL A 424 6.67 23.82 -11.73
CA VAL A 424 6.30 23.46 -10.35
C VAL A 424 4.78 23.48 -10.15
N GLU A 425 4.06 24.34 -10.86
CA GLU A 425 2.59 24.41 -10.82
C GLU A 425 1.91 23.20 -11.47
N ALA A 426 2.60 22.50 -12.38
CA ALA A 426 2.08 21.28 -12.98
C ALA A 426 2.29 20.05 -12.09
N LEU A 427 3.12 20.16 -11.05
CA LEU A 427 3.47 19.06 -10.17
C LEU A 427 2.35 18.77 -9.17
N HIS A 428 2.12 17.49 -8.97
CA HIS A 428 1.40 16.95 -7.82
C HIS A 428 2.39 16.54 -6.72
N ALA A 429 3.50 15.91 -7.10
CA ALA A 429 4.53 15.48 -6.17
C ALA A 429 5.94 15.42 -6.77
N LEU A 430 6.95 15.58 -5.92
CA LEU A 430 8.35 15.18 -6.18
C LEU A 430 8.74 14.07 -5.20
N MET A 431 9.37 13.01 -5.70
CA MET A 431 9.78 11.85 -4.92
C MET A 431 11.25 11.56 -5.08
N GLU A 432 11.95 11.31 -3.98
CA GLU A 432 13.24 10.65 -4.04
C GLU A 432 13.03 9.16 -4.38
N LEU A 433 13.75 8.68 -5.41
CA LEU A 433 13.66 7.30 -5.89
C LEU A 433 14.82 6.41 -5.42
N ASP A 434 15.94 7.00 -5.04
CA ASP A 434 17.12 6.29 -4.57
C ASP A 434 17.52 6.87 -3.20
N PRO A 435 16.88 6.41 -2.12
CA PRO A 435 17.31 6.74 -0.78
C PRO A 435 18.62 5.99 -0.54
N ARG A 436 19.72 6.50 -1.09
CA ARG A 436 21.07 6.08 -0.68
C ARG A 436 21.08 6.18 0.83
N ASP A 437 21.59 5.14 1.50
CA ASP A 437 21.71 5.12 2.96
C ASP A 437 22.11 6.50 3.45
N VAL A 438 21.33 7.05 4.37
CA VAL A 438 21.63 8.30 5.10
C VAL A 438 22.83 8.08 6.03
N ALA A 439 23.78 7.24 5.62
CA ALA A 439 25.15 7.22 6.08
C ALA A 439 25.79 8.55 5.66
N LEU A 440 25.43 9.58 6.41
CA LEU A 440 26.21 10.78 6.70
C LEU A 440 27.20 11.10 5.58
N ALA A 441 26.70 11.68 4.49
CA ALA A 441 27.57 12.38 3.57
C ALA A 441 28.43 13.35 4.40
N ALA A 442 29.72 13.39 4.07
CA ALA A 442 30.82 14.02 4.81
C ALA A 442 30.71 15.55 5.03
N ASP A 443 29.51 16.11 4.88
CA ASP A 443 29.14 17.52 5.05
C ASP A 443 27.91 17.69 5.97
N ALA A 444 27.65 16.75 6.89
CA ALA A 444 26.76 17.03 8.01
C ALA A 444 27.29 18.30 8.72
N PRO A 445 26.48 19.37 8.90
CA PRO A 445 26.94 20.53 9.65
C PRO A 445 27.46 20.06 11.00
N ALA A 446 28.59 20.65 11.42
CA ALA A 446 29.26 20.36 12.69
C ALA A 446 28.21 20.17 13.80
N THR A 447 28.42 19.13 14.62
CA THR A 447 27.60 18.77 15.79
C THR A 447 26.89 20.01 16.35
N PRO A 448 25.54 20.02 16.42
CA PRO A 448 24.81 21.24 16.76
C PRO A 448 25.39 21.83 18.04
N THR A 449 25.83 23.08 17.97
CA THR A 449 26.46 23.82 19.09
C THR A 449 25.51 23.98 20.28
N SER A 450 24.24 23.61 20.11
CA SER A 450 23.10 23.85 20.99
C SER A 450 22.25 22.60 21.18
N ARG A 451 21.51 22.55 22.30
CA ARG A 451 20.63 21.42 22.65
C ARG A 451 19.65 21.10 21.50
N PRO A 452 19.60 19.85 20.98
CA PRO A 452 18.63 19.47 19.97
C PRO A 452 17.22 19.46 20.55
N GLY A 453 16.26 19.91 19.76
CA GLY A 453 14.84 19.94 20.09
C GLY A 453 13.97 19.71 18.86
N ARG A 454 12.66 19.74 19.07
CA ARG A 454 11.66 19.66 18.02
C ARG A 454 10.82 20.93 18.02
N LEU A 455 10.93 21.70 16.94
CA LEU A 455 10.10 22.88 16.69
C LEU A 455 8.77 22.42 16.08
N GLU A 456 7.68 22.92 16.63
CA GLU A 456 6.32 22.62 16.21
C GLU A 456 5.55 23.93 15.97
N LEU A 457 4.97 24.03 14.78
CA LEU A 457 4.23 25.15 14.20
C LEU A 457 3.01 24.58 13.45
N PRO A 458 1.96 25.36 13.18
CA PRO A 458 0.89 24.90 12.29
C PRO A 458 1.44 24.40 10.94
N GLY A 459 1.17 23.14 10.60
CA GLY A 459 1.66 22.50 9.36
C GLY A 459 3.18 22.34 9.25
N THR A 460 3.94 22.48 10.33
CA THR A 460 5.40 22.31 10.32
C THR A 460 5.90 21.66 11.61
N VAL A 461 6.65 20.57 11.47
CA VAL A 461 7.41 19.92 12.54
C VAL A 461 8.84 19.73 12.06
N LEU A 462 9.80 20.26 12.81
CA LEU A 462 11.22 20.24 12.47
C LEU A 462 12.06 19.84 13.67
N HIS A 463 12.81 18.75 13.56
CA HIS A 463 13.94 18.49 14.46
C HIS A 463 15.12 19.38 14.09
N GLY A 464 15.85 19.83 15.09
CA GLY A 464 16.95 20.78 14.89
C GLY A 464 17.39 21.40 16.19
N SER A 465 17.94 22.61 16.13
CA SER A 465 18.38 23.35 17.30
C SER A 465 18.33 24.87 17.10
N LEU A 466 18.27 25.60 18.21
CA LEU A 466 18.39 27.06 18.22
C LEU A 466 19.87 27.45 18.10
N VAL A 467 20.23 28.18 17.06
CA VAL A 467 21.61 28.62 16.85
C VAL A 467 21.82 30.05 17.34
N GLU A 468 22.97 30.31 17.96
CA GLU A 468 23.34 31.66 18.38
C GLU A 468 23.65 32.52 17.16
N THR A 469 23.05 33.71 17.09
CA THR A 469 23.36 34.70 16.05
C THR A 469 23.58 36.08 16.66
N ARG A 470 24.44 36.88 16.01
CA ARG A 470 24.57 38.30 16.34
C ARG A 470 23.42 39.03 15.64
N LYS A 471 22.46 39.56 16.42
CA LYS A 471 21.31 40.40 16.03
C LYS A 471 21.01 40.43 14.52
N SER A 472 20.02 39.64 14.12
CA SER A 472 19.26 39.86 12.88
C SER A 472 18.16 40.90 13.14
N ASP A 473 17.84 41.71 12.13
CA ASP A 473 16.74 42.69 12.17
C ASP A 473 15.34 42.03 12.25
N ALA A 474 15.24 40.71 12.06
CA ALA A 474 13.97 39.99 12.07
C ALA A 474 13.62 39.37 13.43
N SER A 475 14.47 38.49 13.98
CA SER A 475 14.22 37.81 15.26
C SER A 475 15.51 37.25 15.83
N CYS A 476 15.59 37.17 17.16
CA CYS A 476 16.68 36.49 17.86
C CYS A 476 16.51 34.96 17.90
N LEU A 477 15.33 34.44 17.51
CA LEU A 477 15.05 33.01 17.46
C LEU A 477 15.39 32.46 16.08
N VAL A 478 16.56 31.84 15.96
CA VAL A 478 17.07 31.27 14.71
C VAL A 478 17.14 29.76 14.83
N TRP A 479 16.44 29.05 13.93
CA TRP A 479 16.35 27.61 13.94
C TRP A 479 17.20 26.99 12.82
N GLN A 480 18.00 25.99 13.16
CA GLN A 480 18.73 25.13 12.23
C GLN A 480 18.07 23.74 12.22
N PRO A 481 17.34 23.36 11.16
CA PRO A 481 16.86 21.99 11.00
C PRO A 481 18.00 20.97 10.89
N THR A 482 17.81 19.75 11.41
CA THR A 482 18.84 18.69 11.48
C THR A 482 19.52 18.39 10.14
N HIS A 483 18.78 18.43 9.03
CA HIS A 483 19.30 18.12 7.69
C HIS A 483 19.52 19.35 6.81
N SER A 484 19.12 20.54 7.27
CA SER A 484 19.33 21.76 6.49
C SER A 484 20.78 22.22 6.65
N LYS A 485 21.39 22.72 5.58
CA LYS A 485 22.67 23.44 5.64
C LYS A 485 22.49 24.87 6.17
N LEU A 486 21.34 25.48 5.90
CA LEU A 486 21.02 26.84 6.32
C LEU A 486 20.10 26.86 7.55
N SER A 487 20.28 27.86 8.40
CA SER A 487 19.33 28.24 9.45
C SER A 487 18.50 29.42 8.99
N SER A 488 17.33 29.59 9.60
CA SER A 488 16.49 30.76 9.37
C SER A 488 15.94 31.33 10.68
N PRO A 489 15.92 32.67 10.84
CA PRO A 489 15.12 33.33 11.85
C PRO A 489 13.63 33.07 11.64
N LEU A 490 12.92 32.82 12.74
CA LEU A 490 11.45 32.87 12.77
C LEU A 490 11.00 34.31 12.53
N LYS A 491 9.87 34.49 11.84
CA LYS A 491 9.25 35.81 11.72
C LYS A 491 8.73 36.31 13.09
N PRO A 492 8.67 37.63 13.34
CA PRO A 492 8.20 38.18 14.62
C PRO A 492 6.80 37.75 15.04
N ASP A 493 5.92 37.47 14.08
CA ASP A 493 4.53 37.07 14.27
C ASP A 493 4.33 35.55 14.40
N ALA A 494 5.41 34.76 14.36
CA ALA A 494 5.35 33.31 14.46
C ALA A 494 4.99 32.84 15.88
N SER A 495 3.94 32.03 16.01
CA SER A 495 3.59 31.32 17.24
C SER A 495 4.07 29.86 17.16
N ALA A 496 5.06 29.50 17.98
CA ALA A 496 5.73 28.20 17.92
C ALA A 496 5.91 27.54 19.29
N ARG A 497 6.04 26.21 19.29
CA ARG A 497 6.43 25.40 20.46
C ARG A 497 7.76 24.71 20.17
N ILE A 498 8.73 24.80 21.08
CA ILE A 498 9.96 24.00 21.02
C ILE A 498 9.91 22.96 22.13
N VAL A 499 9.99 21.69 21.76
CA VAL A 499 9.95 20.55 22.68
C VAL A 499 11.35 19.98 22.82
N TYR A 500 11.85 19.91 24.06
CA TYR A 500 13.07 19.21 24.41
C TYR A 500 12.71 17.91 25.11
N ARG A 501 13.37 16.80 24.72
CA ARG A 501 13.33 15.56 25.50
C ARG A 501 14.53 15.53 26.44
N ASP A 502 14.31 15.02 27.63
CA ASP A 502 15.41 14.69 28.52
C ASP A 502 16.06 13.39 28.05
N PRO A 503 17.40 13.27 28.15
CA PRO A 503 18.07 12.03 27.80
C PRO A 503 17.50 10.89 28.67
N PRO A 504 17.35 9.67 28.13
CA PRO A 504 16.96 8.53 28.94
C PRO A 504 17.97 8.38 30.09
N PRO A 505 17.51 8.01 31.31
CA PRO A 505 18.41 7.82 32.44
C PRO A 505 19.52 6.83 32.06
N PRO A 506 20.76 7.07 32.51
CA PRO A 506 21.88 6.20 32.15
C PRO A 506 21.55 4.75 32.52
N PRO A 507 21.87 3.78 31.66
CA PRO A 507 21.63 2.37 31.97
C PRO A 507 22.34 2.03 33.28
N LYS A 508 21.61 1.41 34.21
CA LYS A 508 22.19 0.97 35.49
C LYS A 508 23.42 0.09 35.19
N PRO A 509 24.57 0.33 35.85
CA PRO A 509 25.76 -0.47 35.61
C PRO A 509 25.44 -1.95 35.87
N GLN A 510 25.52 -2.76 34.81
CA GLN A 510 25.46 -4.21 34.95
C GLN A 510 26.72 -4.65 35.69
N PRO A 511 26.60 -5.47 36.75
CA PRO A 511 27.78 -6.00 37.44
C PRO A 511 28.62 -6.79 36.43
N ALA A 512 29.92 -6.45 36.36
CA ALA A 512 30.87 -7.07 35.47
C ALA A 512 30.83 -8.59 35.63
N GLN A 513 30.34 -9.29 34.60
CA GLN A 513 30.58 -10.72 34.48
C GLN A 513 32.09 -10.90 34.29
N MET A 514 32.77 -11.40 35.32
CA MET A 514 34.14 -11.91 35.22
C MET A 514 34.18 -12.89 34.04
N GLN A 515 34.76 -12.45 32.94
CA GLN A 515 35.18 -13.34 31.86
C GLN A 515 36.24 -14.27 32.45
N ARG A 516 35.82 -15.50 32.75
CA ARG A 516 36.72 -16.61 33.05
C ARG A 516 37.58 -16.80 31.80
N GLN A 517 38.80 -16.27 31.82
CA GLN A 517 39.81 -16.59 30.83
C GLN A 517 40.07 -18.11 30.89
N VAL A 518 39.62 -18.81 29.85
CA VAL A 518 39.92 -20.23 29.67
C VAL A 518 41.41 -20.33 29.34
N ARG A 519 42.20 -20.74 30.34
CA ARG A 519 43.61 -21.04 30.18
C ARG A 519 43.72 -22.41 29.51
N VAL A 520 44.09 -22.43 28.24
CA VAL A 520 44.40 -23.67 27.50
C VAL A 520 45.73 -24.22 28.04
N VAL A 521 45.68 -25.42 28.61
CA VAL A 521 46.86 -26.21 29.00
C VAL A 521 46.92 -27.42 28.05
N PRO A 522 48.05 -27.69 27.35
CA PRO A 522 48.16 -28.86 26.49
C PRO A 522 48.75 -30.07 27.26
N GLN A 523 48.52 -31.26 26.68
CA GLN A 523 48.97 -32.63 27.04
C GLN A 523 47.95 -33.49 27.83
N ALA A 524 47.79 -34.79 27.57
CA ALA A 524 48.31 -35.71 26.55
C ALA A 524 47.50 -37.01 26.57
N GLY A 525 47.41 -37.70 25.42
CA GLY A 525 47.02 -39.11 25.27
C GLY A 525 45.52 -39.41 25.44
N LEU A 526 44.94 -40.46 24.88
CA LEU A 526 45.43 -41.55 24.04
C LEU A 526 44.16 -42.36 23.66
N VAL A 527 44.11 -42.89 22.43
CA VAL A 527 43.21 -43.97 21.95
C VAL A 527 41.71 -43.61 21.85
N GLY A 528 40.98 -43.79 20.75
CA GLY A 528 41.16 -44.47 19.47
C GLY A 528 39.75 -44.75 18.92
N GLY A 529 39.55 -44.72 17.60
CA GLY A 529 38.30 -45.20 16.99
C GLY A 529 37.72 -44.32 15.88
N VAL A 530 38.17 -44.60 14.66
CA VAL A 530 37.47 -44.52 13.36
C VAL A 530 35.94 -44.74 13.52
N GLN A 531 34.99 -44.12 12.81
CA GLN A 531 34.88 -43.79 11.38
C GLN A 531 33.50 -43.15 11.12
N GLY A 532 33.43 -42.18 10.18
CA GLY A 532 32.34 -42.16 9.17
C GLY A 532 31.06 -41.33 9.42
N LEU A 533 31.00 -40.19 8.73
CA LEU A 533 30.00 -39.84 7.69
C LEU A 533 28.51 -39.53 8.03
N LEU A 534 28.12 -38.34 7.56
CA LEU A 534 26.83 -37.89 6.98
C LEU A 534 25.69 -37.39 7.90
N GLY A 535 25.32 -36.11 7.69
CA GLY A 535 23.92 -35.71 7.52
C GLY A 535 23.28 -34.79 8.57
N SER A 536 22.66 -33.71 8.07
CA SER A 536 21.57 -32.91 8.70
C SER A 536 21.99 -32.03 9.88
N THR A 537 21.33 -30.95 10.27
CA THR A 537 20.30 -30.04 9.74
C THR A 537 20.35 -28.84 10.70
N ASN A 538 19.98 -27.66 10.22
CA ASN A 538 19.92 -26.43 11.01
C ASN A 538 19.13 -26.62 12.30
N ALA A 539 19.78 -26.46 13.45
CA ALA A 539 19.15 -26.36 14.75
C ALA A 539 18.82 -24.88 15.05
N SER A 540 17.54 -24.55 15.06
CA SER A 540 17.00 -23.30 15.59
C SER A 540 17.05 -23.30 17.11
N THR A 541 17.62 -22.25 17.69
CA THR A 541 17.72 -22.02 19.14
C THR A 541 16.35 -21.69 19.75
N SER A 542 15.90 -22.53 20.66
CA SER A 542 14.66 -22.42 21.43
C SER A 542 14.72 -21.33 22.50
N LYS A 543 13.69 -20.47 22.57
CA LYS A 543 13.37 -19.63 23.75
C LYS A 543 12.95 -20.51 24.95
N PRO A 544 13.12 -20.04 26.20
CA PRO A 544 12.85 -20.86 27.39
C PRO A 544 11.35 -21.11 27.62
N ARG A 545 11.04 -22.37 27.95
CA ARG A 545 9.73 -22.94 28.31
C ARG A 545 9.01 -22.11 29.39
N SER A 546 7.79 -21.64 29.10
CA SER A 546 6.85 -21.18 30.11
C SER A 546 6.35 -22.35 30.97
N LYS A 547 6.01 -22.09 32.24
CA LYS A 547 5.50 -23.09 33.19
C LYS A 547 4.24 -23.75 32.61
N GLN A 548 4.31 -25.06 32.32
CA GLN A 548 3.16 -25.85 31.84
C GLN A 548 2.04 -25.82 32.89
N THR A 549 0.96 -25.11 32.59
CA THR A 549 -0.31 -25.21 33.29
C THR A 549 -1.02 -26.48 32.81
N LYS A 550 -1.67 -27.22 33.72
CA LYS A 550 -2.40 -28.45 33.36
C LYS A 550 -3.56 -28.11 32.42
N PRO A 551 -3.82 -28.91 31.37
CA PRO A 551 -4.97 -28.69 30.50
C PRO A 551 -6.30 -28.69 31.26
N VAL A 552 -7.28 -27.98 30.72
CA VAL A 552 -8.58 -27.78 31.33
C VAL A 552 -9.68 -28.02 30.29
N LEU A 553 -10.64 -28.88 30.63
CA LEU A 553 -11.82 -29.18 29.83
C LEU A 553 -13.01 -28.38 30.35
N HIS A 554 -13.71 -27.65 29.47
CA HIS A 554 -14.93 -26.93 29.80
C HIS A 554 -16.14 -27.63 29.18
N LEU A 555 -17.12 -27.96 30.01
CA LEU A 555 -18.37 -28.59 29.58
C LEU A 555 -19.44 -27.55 29.27
N ARG A 556 -20.43 -27.92 28.45
CA ARG A 556 -21.60 -27.08 28.17
C ARG A 556 -22.48 -26.84 29.40
N SER A 557 -22.45 -27.73 30.39
CA SER A 557 -23.10 -27.54 31.70
C SER A 557 -22.55 -26.34 32.47
N GLY A 558 -21.35 -25.88 32.13
CA GLY A 558 -20.60 -24.88 32.87
C GLY A 558 -19.49 -25.48 33.75
N ASP A 559 -19.47 -26.80 33.92
CA ASP A 559 -18.44 -27.48 34.70
C ASP A 559 -17.07 -27.40 34.02
N THR A 560 -16.02 -27.38 34.83
CA THR A 560 -14.64 -27.28 34.37
C THR A 560 -13.79 -28.34 35.05
N ILE A 561 -13.11 -29.17 34.25
CA ILE A 561 -12.37 -30.35 34.70
C ILE A 561 -10.89 -30.17 34.32
N PRO A 562 -9.98 -29.96 35.29
CA PRO A 562 -8.55 -30.05 35.05
C PRO A 562 -8.18 -31.49 34.69
N CYS A 563 -7.53 -31.70 33.55
CA CYS A 563 -7.27 -33.04 33.03
C CYS A 563 -6.02 -33.12 32.15
N ASP A 564 -5.54 -34.34 31.94
CA ASP A 564 -4.56 -34.67 30.92
C ASP A 564 -5.27 -35.35 29.76
N VAL A 565 -5.38 -34.64 28.62
CA VAL A 565 -6.03 -35.16 27.41
C VAL A 565 -5.09 -36.12 26.68
N THR A 566 -5.51 -37.36 26.50
CA THR A 566 -4.71 -38.40 25.84
C THR A 566 -4.99 -38.41 24.35
N THR A 567 -6.26 -38.49 23.96
CA THR A 567 -6.67 -38.57 22.55
C THR A 567 -7.98 -37.83 22.29
N ILE A 568 -8.14 -37.38 21.06
CA ILE A 568 -9.42 -36.93 20.52
C ILE A 568 -9.66 -37.65 19.21
N ASP A 569 -10.84 -38.24 19.07
CA ASP A 569 -11.29 -38.95 17.87
C ASP A 569 -12.69 -38.47 17.45
N GLU A 570 -13.33 -39.17 16.53
CA GLU A 570 -14.68 -38.85 16.04
C GLU A 570 -15.78 -38.92 17.11
N LYS A 571 -15.54 -39.63 18.23
CA LYS A 571 -16.53 -39.86 19.29
C LYS A 571 -16.44 -38.79 20.38
N GLY A 572 -15.24 -38.32 20.69
CA GLY A 572 -15.05 -37.37 21.77
C GLY A 572 -13.61 -37.24 22.26
N VAL A 573 -13.48 -36.71 23.46
CA VAL A 573 -12.19 -36.47 24.13
C VAL A 573 -11.99 -37.51 25.21
N THR A 574 -10.89 -38.27 25.11
CA THR A 574 -10.41 -39.16 26.17
C THR A 574 -9.40 -38.42 27.05
N PHE A 575 -9.58 -38.49 28.35
CA PHE A 575 -8.77 -37.76 29.31
C PHE A 575 -8.59 -38.55 30.62
N ALA A 576 -7.55 -38.18 31.36
CA ALA A 576 -7.37 -38.60 32.75
C ALA A 576 -7.52 -37.38 33.66
N ALA A 577 -8.30 -37.52 34.74
CA ALA A 577 -8.47 -36.46 35.74
C ALA A 577 -8.47 -37.08 37.13
N THR A 578 -7.98 -36.33 38.12
CA THR A 578 -8.02 -36.76 39.53
C THR A 578 -9.35 -36.42 40.21
N VAL A 579 -10.18 -35.60 39.55
CA VAL A 579 -11.42 -35.06 40.13
C VAL A 579 -12.68 -35.82 39.67
N THR A 580 -12.54 -36.81 38.79
CA THR A 580 -13.64 -37.64 38.31
C THR A 580 -13.11 -38.99 37.81
N ASP A 581 -13.92 -40.05 37.98
CA ASP A 581 -13.64 -41.37 37.41
C ASP A 581 -14.02 -41.45 35.92
N ALA A 582 -14.70 -40.43 35.38
CA ALA A 582 -15.02 -40.36 33.96
C ALA A 582 -13.74 -40.12 33.14
N THR A 583 -13.52 -40.96 32.13
CA THR A 583 -12.34 -40.90 31.26
C THR A 583 -12.65 -40.40 29.85
N PHE A 584 -13.91 -40.09 29.56
CA PHE A 584 -14.37 -39.75 28.22
C PHE A 584 -15.52 -38.74 28.24
N VAL A 585 -15.48 -37.75 27.34
CA VAL A 585 -16.58 -36.80 27.09
C VAL A 585 -16.87 -36.72 25.59
N ARG A 586 -18.15 -36.82 25.22
CA ARG A 586 -18.59 -36.66 23.82
C ARG A 586 -18.50 -35.21 23.35
N HIS A 587 -18.30 -35.01 22.05
CA HIS A 587 -18.22 -33.67 21.45
C HIS A 587 -19.43 -32.77 21.72
N ASP A 588 -20.64 -33.33 21.81
CA ASP A 588 -21.88 -32.59 22.05
C ASP A 588 -21.99 -31.98 23.45
N GLN A 589 -21.17 -32.45 24.39
CA GLN A 589 -21.10 -31.97 25.78
C GLN A 589 -19.93 -31.02 26.04
N LEU A 590 -19.01 -30.87 25.07
CA LEU A 590 -17.81 -30.06 25.19
C LEU A 590 -18.05 -28.63 24.74
N LYS A 591 -17.56 -27.67 25.52
CA LYS A 591 -17.54 -26.25 25.13
C LYS A 591 -16.16 -25.85 24.63
N ALA A 592 -15.12 -26.18 25.39
CA ALA A 592 -13.74 -25.89 25.02
C ALA A 592 -12.76 -26.84 25.71
N LEU A 593 -11.61 -27.02 25.08
CA LEU A 593 -10.42 -27.63 25.67
C LEU A 593 -9.30 -26.58 25.64
N GLU A 594 -8.80 -26.22 26.82
CA GLU A 594 -7.67 -25.32 27.00
C GLU A 594 -6.41 -26.13 27.30
N LEU A 595 -5.44 -26.08 26.40
CA LEU A 595 -4.16 -26.80 26.54
C LEU A 595 -3.09 -25.92 27.20
N VAL A 596 -3.21 -24.58 27.09
CA VAL A 596 -2.28 -23.61 27.67
C VAL A 596 -3.08 -22.45 28.29
N SER A 597 -3.02 -22.29 29.61
CA SER A 597 -3.88 -21.36 30.36
C SER A 597 -3.45 -19.89 30.36
N ASP A 598 -2.28 -19.55 29.80
CA ASP A 598 -1.67 -18.19 29.87
C ASP A 598 -1.60 -17.48 28.49
N ALA A 599 -2.52 -17.79 27.60
CA ALA A 599 -2.55 -17.16 26.28
C ALA A 599 -3.29 -15.82 26.34
N ALA A 600 -2.54 -14.70 26.34
CA ALA A 600 -3.00 -13.31 26.48
C ALA A 600 -4.33 -13.01 25.74
N PRO A 601 -5.25 -12.22 26.31
CA PRO A 601 -6.52 -11.91 25.66
C PRO A 601 -6.32 -11.11 24.38
N VAL A 602 -6.72 -11.68 23.23
CA VAL A 602 -6.70 -11.00 21.93
C VAL A 602 -8.08 -10.38 21.69
N GLN A 603 -8.14 -9.07 21.46
CA GLN A 603 -9.38 -8.43 21.01
C GLN A 603 -9.66 -8.82 19.55
N ILE A 604 -10.70 -9.62 19.34
CA ILE A 604 -11.18 -9.96 17.99
C ILE A 604 -12.18 -8.89 17.55
N ALA A 605 -11.86 -8.16 16.49
CA ALA A 605 -12.78 -7.19 15.89
C ALA A 605 -14.11 -7.86 15.52
N LYS A 606 -15.24 -7.17 15.76
CA LYS A 606 -16.60 -7.70 15.55
C LYS A 606 -16.79 -8.35 14.17
N MET A 607 -16.24 -7.73 13.12
CA MET A 607 -16.30 -8.26 11.75
C MET A 607 -15.50 -9.56 11.55
N LYS A 608 -14.34 -9.72 12.22
CA LYS A 608 -13.56 -10.97 12.20
C LYS A 608 -14.28 -12.08 12.98
N LYS A 609 -14.92 -11.71 14.10
CA LYS A 609 -15.80 -12.60 14.86
C LYS A 609 -16.99 -13.05 14.01
N ASP A 610 -17.66 -12.13 13.34
CA ASP A 610 -18.82 -12.44 12.48
C ASP A 610 -18.41 -13.33 11.28
N ARG A 611 -17.23 -13.12 10.69
CA ARG A 611 -16.67 -13.99 9.64
C ARG A 611 -16.28 -15.39 10.16
N LEU A 612 -15.77 -15.49 11.38
CA LEU A 612 -15.49 -16.77 12.03
C LEU A 612 -16.75 -17.52 12.45
N LEU A 613 -17.89 -16.83 12.56
CA LEU A 613 -19.18 -17.42 12.89
C LEU A 613 -20.03 -17.73 11.64
N MET A 614 -19.92 -16.94 10.56
CA MET A 614 -20.61 -17.19 9.29
C MET A 614 -19.98 -18.35 8.50
N LEU A 615 -20.82 -19.29 8.03
CA LEU A 615 -20.42 -20.48 7.28
C LEU A 615 -20.44 -20.22 5.75
N PRO A 616 -19.32 -20.39 5.01
CA PRO A 616 -19.31 -20.43 3.55
C PRO A 616 -20.09 -21.65 3.01
N ARG A 617 -20.84 -21.49 1.91
CA ARG A 617 -21.79 -22.52 1.43
C ARG A 617 -21.15 -23.83 0.93
N MET A 618 -19.87 -23.83 0.54
CA MET A 618 -19.14 -25.08 0.23
C MET A 618 -19.02 -26.02 1.44
N GLN A 619 -19.26 -25.53 2.65
CA GLN A 619 -19.22 -26.30 3.90
C GLN A 619 -20.63 -26.55 4.47
N ARG A 620 -21.69 -26.38 3.66
CA ARG A 620 -23.08 -26.55 4.12
C ARG A 620 -23.39 -28.00 4.48
N ASP A 621 -22.87 -28.95 3.70
CA ASP A 621 -23.10 -30.38 3.91
C ASP A 621 -22.13 -30.97 4.95
N ASN A 622 -21.03 -30.25 5.27
CA ASN A 622 -20.02 -30.69 6.23
C ASN A 622 -19.44 -29.46 6.98
N PRO A 623 -20.20 -28.87 7.92
CA PRO A 623 -19.80 -27.61 8.56
C PRO A 623 -18.60 -27.80 9.49
N PRO A 624 -17.67 -26.83 9.56
CA PRO A 624 -16.61 -26.84 10.55
C PRO A 624 -17.18 -26.83 11.98
N THR A 625 -16.81 -27.86 12.74
CA THR A 625 -17.29 -28.12 14.10
C THR A 625 -16.42 -27.50 15.18
N GLN A 626 -15.22 -26.99 14.86
CA GLN A 626 -14.32 -26.41 15.86
C GLN A 626 -13.65 -25.10 15.39
N LEU A 627 -13.31 -24.28 16.38
CA LEU A 627 -12.43 -23.14 16.25
C LEU A 627 -11.17 -23.40 17.10
N ILE A 628 -10.00 -23.36 16.45
CA ILE A 628 -8.71 -23.68 17.05
C ILE A 628 -7.92 -22.39 17.20
N ARG A 629 -7.39 -22.15 18.40
CA ARG A 629 -6.54 -21.02 18.73
C ARG A 629 -5.10 -21.49 18.87
N SER A 630 -4.16 -20.84 18.18
CA SER A 630 -2.74 -21.08 18.38
C SER A 630 -2.20 -20.38 19.63
N VAL A 631 -1.04 -20.83 20.12
CA VAL A 631 -0.28 -20.16 21.19
C VAL A 631 0.13 -18.73 20.82
N ASP A 632 0.33 -18.46 19.53
CA ASP A 632 0.64 -17.13 18.99
C ASP A 632 -0.59 -16.22 18.83
N GLY A 633 -1.80 -16.76 19.07
CA GLY A 633 -3.05 -16.00 19.05
C GLY A 633 -3.83 -16.03 17.72
N ASP A 634 -3.39 -16.83 16.74
CA ASP A 634 -4.12 -17.05 15.51
C ASP A 634 -5.34 -17.96 15.70
N TYR A 635 -6.35 -17.77 14.86
CA TYR A 635 -7.58 -18.55 14.88
C TYR A 635 -7.78 -19.28 13.56
N LEU A 636 -8.13 -20.55 13.67
CA LEU A 636 -8.37 -21.45 12.55
C LEU A 636 -9.73 -22.12 12.73
N ARG A 637 -10.60 -22.00 11.74
CA ARG A 637 -11.91 -22.69 11.73
C ARG A 637 -11.83 -23.91 10.82
N GLY A 638 -12.24 -25.07 11.32
CA GLY A 638 -12.19 -26.32 10.57
C GLY A 638 -12.91 -27.46 11.31
N ARG A 639 -12.80 -28.66 10.75
CA ARG A 639 -13.35 -29.88 11.36
C ARG A 639 -12.21 -30.68 11.98
N LEU A 640 -12.26 -30.86 13.28
CA LEU A 640 -11.32 -31.72 13.99
C LEU A 640 -11.45 -33.15 13.47
N VAL A 641 -10.34 -33.76 13.06
CA VAL A 641 -10.28 -35.15 12.62
C VAL A 641 -9.78 -36.04 13.76
N SER A 642 -8.64 -35.67 14.34
CA SER A 642 -8.06 -36.38 15.48
C SER A 642 -7.01 -35.53 16.21
N MET A 643 -6.69 -35.91 17.45
CA MET A 643 -5.55 -35.36 18.17
C MET A 643 -4.90 -36.45 19.04
N ASP A 644 -3.58 -36.52 19.02
CA ASP A 644 -2.77 -37.40 19.86
C ASP A 644 -1.82 -36.59 20.76
N GLU A 645 -0.78 -37.21 21.31
CA GLU A 645 0.21 -36.53 22.16
C GLU A 645 1.10 -35.53 21.42
N GLN A 646 1.24 -35.64 20.10
CA GLN A 646 2.18 -34.87 19.29
C GLN A 646 1.50 -33.94 18.29
N GLN A 647 0.36 -34.34 17.74
CA GLN A 647 -0.25 -33.67 16.59
C GLN A 647 -1.77 -33.61 16.67
N LEU A 648 -2.29 -32.66 15.92
CA LEU A 648 -3.69 -32.33 15.74
C LEU A 648 -3.99 -32.34 14.24
N GLN A 649 -4.91 -33.19 13.79
CA GLN A 649 -5.39 -33.21 12.42
C GLN A 649 -6.70 -32.44 12.31
N ILE A 650 -6.75 -31.48 11.39
CA ILE A 650 -7.91 -30.65 11.13
C ILE A 650 -8.18 -30.58 9.63
N GLU A 651 -9.42 -30.78 9.23
CA GLU A 651 -9.87 -30.56 7.87
C GLU A 651 -10.30 -29.11 7.67
N ILE A 652 -9.76 -28.47 6.63
CA ILE A 652 -10.04 -27.08 6.26
C ILE A 652 -10.33 -27.07 4.77
N ARG A 653 -11.53 -26.66 4.37
CA ARG A 653 -11.93 -26.57 2.96
C ARG A 653 -11.63 -27.87 2.18
N LEU A 654 -11.95 -29.02 2.79
CA LEU A 654 -11.77 -30.38 2.24
C LEU A 654 -10.31 -30.89 2.17
N GLU A 655 -9.35 -30.17 2.76
CA GLU A 655 -7.96 -30.64 2.91
C GLU A 655 -7.62 -30.90 4.38
N THR A 656 -7.02 -32.05 4.68
CA THR A 656 -6.51 -32.38 6.02
C THR A 656 -5.15 -31.72 6.24
N LYS A 657 -5.05 -30.84 7.23
CA LYS A 657 -3.80 -30.23 7.70
C LYS A 657 -3.39 -30.83 9.05
N THR A 658 -2.10 -31.04 9.23
CA THR A 658 -1.50 -31.51 10.49
C THR A 658 -0.82 -30.35 11.22
N LEU A 659 -1.19 -30.14 12.48
CA LEU A 659 -0.62 -29.13 13.38
C LEU A 659 0.10 -29.84 14.52
N HIS A 660 1.25 -29.32 14.95
CA HIS A 660 1.93 -29.83 16.14
C HIS A 660 1.16 -29.38 17.40
N ARG A 661 0.93 -30.30 18.35
CA ARG A 661 0.04 -30.08 19.51
C ARG A 661 0.53 -28.95 20.42
N ASP A 662 1.84 -28.73 20.52
CA ASP A 662 2.42 -27.64 21.31
C ASP A 662 2.10 -26.23 20.78
N ARG A 663 1.64 -26.11 19.52
CA ARG A 663 1.20 -24.85 18.92
C ARG A 663 -0.26 -24.53 19.21
N VAL A 664 -1.00 -25.46 19.82
CA VAL A 664 -2.44 -25.34 20.04
C VAL A 664 -2.68 -24.86 21.47
N ALA A 665 -3.25 -23.66 21.61
CA ALA A 665 -3.61 -23.13 22.92
C ALA A 665 -5.01 -23.56 23.36
N ARG A 666 -5.98 -23.55 22.43
CA ARG A 666 -7.37 -23.86 22.74
C ARG A 666 -8.12 -24.47 21.55
N ILE A 667 -8.97 -25.44 21.82
CA ILE A 667 -9.96 -25.98 20.86
C ILE A 667 -11.35 -25.63 21.39
N ILE A 668 -12.18 -25.00 20.57
CA ILE A 668 -13.52 -24.56 20.93
C ILE A 668 -14.51 -25.29 20.03
N TRP A 669 -15.53 -25.92 20.63
CA TRP A 669 -16.58 -26.60 19.87
C TRP A 669 -17.67 -25.61 19.47
N LEU A 670 -18.05 -25.67 18.20
CA LEU A 670 -19.06 -24.83 17.59
C LEU A 670 -20.37 -25.61 17.52
N HIS A 671 -21.32 -25.25 18.38
CA HIS A 671 -22.63 -25.90 18.43
C HIS A 671 -23.66 -25.12 17.62
N PRO A 672 -24.39 -25.74 16.68
CA PRO A 672 -25.35 -25.03 15.81
C PRO A 672 -26.42 -24.25 16.58
N ASP A 673 -26.94 -24.80 17.68
CA ASP A 673 -27.95 -24.20 18.56
C ASP A 673 -27.45 -22.94 19.29
N GLU A 674 -26.14 -22.80 19.49
CA GLU A 674 -25.53 -21.62 20.11
C GLU A 674 -25.13 -20.55 19.08
N ILE A 675 -25.12 -20.87 17.79
CA ILE A 675 -24.69 -19.99 16.69
C ILE A 675 -25.89 -19.25 16.06
N ASP A 676 -27.05 -19.91 15.95
CA ASP A 676 -28.24 -19.33 15.30
C ASP A 676 -29.09 -18.42 16.21
N GLY A 677 -28.70 -18.24 17.47
CA GLY A 677 -29.37 -17.32 18.40
C GLY A 677 -30.79 -17.74 18.81
N THR A 678 -31.27 -18.92 18.40
CA THR A 678 -32.49 -19.54 18.89
C THR A 678 -32.19 -20.48 20.06
N ALA A 679 -31.72 -19.93 21.17
CA ALA A 679 -31.87 -20.59 22.46
C ALA A 679 -33.30 -20.35 22.94
N LYS A 680 -34.01 -21.42 23.28
CA LYS A 680 -35.25 -21.37 24.04
C LYS A 680 -34.98 -20.99 25.48
#